data_AF-D5GNX0-F1
#
_entry.id   AF-D5GNX0-F1
#
_cell.length_a   1.000
_cell.length_b   1.000
_cell.length_c   1.000
_cell.angle_alpha   90.00
_cell.angle_beta   90.00
_cell.angle_gamma   90.00
#
_symmetry.space_group_name_H-M   'P 1'
#
loop_
_entity.id
_entity.type
_entity.pdbx_description
1 polymer ?
#
loop_
_entity_poly.entity_id
_entity_poly.type
_entity_poly.pdbx_seq_one_letter_code
_entity_poly.pdbx_strand_id
1 'polypeptide(L)'
;MFLFTPLLGAQSDSQACQSLLELENGIKVLIDVGWDESFDVKMLAELERHTPTIDLILLTHPTLAHMGAYAHACKHIPSFSSIPVYSTFPVSNLGRLLLQDIYLSTPLASTRLLDSAAPPVPLPPTSAEIDSYCTKIVTLKYSQPTPLHSAVARVSGKLGSITITAYSAGHSLGGTIWKIQQAQESIVYAVDWNHSRENCLRGAGFLSGGGVSVETLGKPTALICSARNSEVVSMAGGRKKRDEMLLDAIKKTALKNSGTVLIPTDSVGRVLELVYLLEHAWRKDQELSSRAKGKGIGLFLVGRRVRRLGQVVGSMLEWMDEGVVREFESIAGGDRRGNRQRDDAEGKGNDGNKAGPFDFLHLNLVSTQGHLNRILNDGNERGKVIIASDSSLGWGFSREALMRLASDEKNLVVLTERSDGKLGWAGNLWQQWKEKTGSGGEANATDWQEVSLDGQRAELDIPHRTPLEGQELEAYNRHFAAQQALTSQHQSLLSNSGLPSSMGAEPDDDDASSSSDDDSDSERQGKALTTANSKKISAATVMLGGATPSRYGAGKVDIGINILLRGKGVYDYDVRGAKGRNRMFPFVMRRRRVDEYGEVVRADEYMRAEEKAEEDLLDATRVKEERVMGKKRKWDENDAKRGGPGTRKGKETGDVGKKRRTGKTKERPDGDDSYEPDDGEQEETEEGEVEEDEAEDEESMLTVPSKITSTKIAILMRFKVAFIDFAGLHDSRILRMLLPLIGPRKLILVGGREHETKSLANDCRKLLSGRGTLSGRGESGADTDVFFPQIGSKVNAGVDTNAWAIKLSDNLVRNLKWQNVRGLGVVHLIGRVTEAQDKKDECRNGKKVKLSKSPEAESKEGGSQVEQKNALVLDVLPPALAAAIRSVAQPIHVGDIRLADLRRVLLDDGLTAEFRGEGTLLIDGVVVVRKGGVGSVIIEDGGGGMLRRAGRNGKASFVEVRRRIYEGLAVVSGG
;
A
#
# COMPACT_ATOMS: atom_id res chain seq x y z
N MET A 1 10.27 -24.36 13.84
CA MET A 1 11.24 -23.56 14.63
C MET A 1 11.79 -22.40 13.82
N PHE A 2 11.16 -21.22 13.94
CA PHE A 2 11.70 -19.95 13.42
C PHE A 2 12.25 -19.06 14.53
N LEU A 3 13.15 -18.15 14.14
CA LEU A 3 13.72 -17.08 14.97
C LEU A 3 13.16 -15.73 14.54
N PHE A 4 12.73 -14.91 15.49
CA PHE A 4 12.31 -13.53 15.27
C PHE A 4 13.30 -12.55 15.92
N THR A 5 13.71 -11.51 15.20
CA THR A 5 14.68 -10.50 15.66
C THR A 5 14.18 -9.10 15.28
N PRO A 6 13.80 -8.22 16.22
CA PRO A 6 13.52 -6.83 15.88
C PRO A 6 14.84 -6.10 15.60
N LEU A 7 14.93 -5.42 14.45
CA LEU A 7 16.08 -4.60 14.09
C LEU A 7 15.89 -3.14 14.53
N LEU A 8 14.66 -2.62 14.52
CA LEU A 8 14.27 -1.31 15.06
C LEU A 8 12.92 -1.36 15.80
N GLY A 9 12.63 -0.32 16.59
CA GLY A 9 11.30 -0.04 17.16
C GLY A 9 10.89 -0.84 18.40
N ALA A 10 11.62 -1.91 18.78
CA ALA A 10 11.30 -2.67 19.99
C ALA A 10 11.88 -2.01 21.26
N GLN A 11 11.01 -1.66 22.22
CA GLN A 11 11.39 -0.99 23.48
C GLN A 11 12.10 0.36 23.26
N SER A 12 11.62 1.15 22.30
CA SER A 12 12.21 2.42 21.86
C SER A 12 11.15 3.52 21.76
N ASP A 13 11.55 4.78 21.91
CA ASP A 13 10.75 5.96 21.54
C ASP A 13 10.59 6.10 20.02
N SER A 14 11.54 5.56 19.23
CA SER A 14 11.51 5.62 17.78
C SER A 14 10.35 4.80 17.20
N GLN A 15 9.58 5.41 16.31
CA GLN A 15 8.50 4.72 15.59
C GLN A 15 9.00 3.88 14.39
N ALA A 16 10.29 3.89 14.07
CA ALA A 16 10.87 3.07 13.00
C ALA A 16 10.64 1.57 13.25
N CYS A 17 10.05 0.86 12.29
CA CYS A 17 9.77 -0.56 12.33
C CYS A 17 10.64 -1.30 11.31
N GLN A 18 11.45 -2.25 11.80
CA GLN A 18 12.20 -3.21 10.99
C GLN A 18 12.31 -4.52 11.77
N SER A 19 11.94 -5.65 11.17
CA SER A 19 11.96 -6.97 11.80
C SER A 19 12.52 -8.05 10.87
N LEU A 20 13.42 -8.90 11.37
CA LEU A 20 13.96 -10.05 10.65
C LEU A 20 13.36 -11.35 11.18
N LEU A 21 12.84 -12.17 10.27
CA LEU A 21 12.27 -13.49 10.53
C LEU A 21 13.08 -14.56 9.81
N GLU A 22 13.81 -15.40 10.55
CA GLU A 22 14.63 -16.50 10.02
C GLU A 22 13.87 -17.83 10.20
N LEU A 23 13.60 -18.53 9.10
CA LEU A 23 12.76 -19.73 9.04
C LEU A 23 13.58 -21.04 8.98
N GLU A 24 12.96 -22.20 9.28
CA GLU A 24 13.67 -23.50 9.41
C GLU A 24 14.50 -23.90 8.19
N ASN A 25 13.99 -23.62 6.99
CA ASN A 25 14.68 -23.94 5.74
C ASN A 25 15.83 -22.98 5.40
N GLY A 26 16.12 -22.03 6.29
CA GLY A 26 17.14 -21.00 6.15
C GLY A 26 16.69 -19.73 5.43
N ILE A 27 15.42 -19.65 5.01
CA ILE A 27 14.87 -18.45 4.36
C ILE A 27 14.76 -17.33 5.40
N LYS A 28 15.19 -16.12 5.02
CA LYS A 28 15.01 -14.91 5.82
C LYS A 28 14.06 -13.93 5.17
N VAL A 29 13.06 -13.53 5.94
CA VAL A 29 12.08 -12.50 5.57
C VAL A 29 12.38 -11.25 6.36
N LEU A 30 12.65 -10.14 5.68
CA LEU A 30 12.58 -8.81 6.30
C LEU A 30 11.13 -8.35 6.28
N ILE A 31 10.66 -7.77 7.38
CA ILE A 31 9.35 -7.13 7.48
C ILE A 31 9.57 -5.68 7.88
N ASP A 32 9.08 -4.78 7.03
CA ASP A 32 9.25 -3.32 7.07
C ASP A 32 10.69 -2.80 6.88
N VAL A 33 10.78 -1.61 6.31
CA VAL A 33 12.03 -0.86 6.05
C VAL A 33 11.85 0.56 6.58
N GLY A 34 11.38 0.66 7.83
CA GLY A 34 11.06 1.91 8.50
C GLY A 34 12.28 2.77 8.81
N TRP A 35 12.06 4.08 8.89
CA TRP A 35 13.00 5.06 9.45
C TRP A 35 12.25 5.93 10.47
N ASP A 36 12.93 6.89 11.08
CA ASP A 36 12.32 7.90 11.94
C ASP A 36 12.74 9.32 11.53
N GLU A 37 12.18 10.30 12.22
CA GLU A 37 12.33 11.71 11.91
C GLU A 37 13.75 12.26 12.18
N SER A 38 14.68 11.45 12.70
CA SER A 38 16.11 11.79 12.76
C SER A 38 16.76 11.76 11.39
N PHE A 39 16.36 10.80 10.55
CA PHE A 39 17.08 10.34 9.36
C PHE A 39 18.57 10.02 9.61
N ASP A 40 18.93 9.41 10.76
CA ASP A 40 20.31 8.91 10.97
C ASP A 40 20.50 7.56 10.25
N VAL A 41 21.48 7.52 9.34
CA VAL A 41 21.85 6.34 8.55
C VAL A 41 22.52 5.27 9.41
N LYS A 42 23.08 5.62 10.57
CA LYS A 42 23.65 4.64 11.53
C LYS A 42 22.61 3.61 12.02
N MET A 43 21.33 3.98 12.03
CA MET A 43 20.23 3.06 12.36
C MET A 43 20.08 1.92 11.35
N LEU A 44 20.59 2.10 10.12
CA LEU A 44 20.50 1.14 9.03
C LEU A 44 21.71 0.17 8.97
N ALA A 45 22.71 0.33 9.84
CA ALA A 45 23.94 -0.48 9.80
C ALA A 45 23.71 -1.98 10.01
N GLU A 46 22.76 -2.36 10.89
CA GLU A 46 22.42 -3.78 11.11
C GLU A 46 21.54 -4.34 9.98
N LEU A 47 20.78 -3.47 9.27
CA LEU A 47 20.06 -3.83 8.05
C LEU A 47 21.03 -4.08 6.88
N GLU A 48 21.99 -3.19 6.65
CA GLU A 48 23.08 -3.36 5.68
C GLU A 48 23.83 -4.68 5.92
N ARG A 49 24.26 -4.92 7.16
CA ARG A 49 24.91 -6.16 7.59
C ARG A 49 24.07 -7.42 7.31
N HIS A 50 22.74 -7.34 7.44
CA HIS A 50 21.85 -8.47 7.17
C HIS A 50 21.50 -8.65 5.69
N THR A 51 21.57 -7.60 4.88
CA THR A 51 21.07 -7.53 3.49
C THR A 51 21.54 -8.69 2.60
N PRO A 52 22.83 -9.09 2.59
CA PRO A 52 23.30 -10.24 1.80
C PRO A 52 22.70 -11.60 2.18
N THR A 53 21.86 -11.66 3.22
CA THR A 53 21.21 -12.89 3.71
C THR A 53 19.68 -12.84 3.66
N ILE A 54 19.08 -11.78 3.11
CA ILE A 54 17.61 -11.59 3.05
C ILE A 54 17.07 -12.13 1.72
N ASP A 55 16.14 -13.08 1.75
CA ASP A 55 15.55 -13.69 0.55
C ASP A 55 14.35 -12.90 0.00
N LEU A 56 13.62 -12.20 0.87
CA LEU A 56 12.47 -11.35 0.48
C LEU A 56 12.12 -10.29 1.54
N ILE A 57 11.44 -9.23 1.10
CA ILE A 57 10.95 -8.12 1.93
C ILE A 57 9.42 -8.08 1.90
N LEU A 58 8.78 -7.91 3.06
CA LEU A 58 7.35 -7.65 3.21
C LEU A 58 7.14 -6.23 3.75
N LEU A 59 6.32 -5.41 3.10
CA LEU A 59 5.97 -4.06 3.56
C LEU A 59 4.54 -4.03 4.12
N THR A 60 4.33 -3.34 5.25
CA THR A 60 3.00 -3.25 5.88
C THR A 60 2.25 -1.95 5.60
N HIS A 61 2.88 -0.78 5.74
CA HIS A 61 2.21 0.53 5.66
C HIS A 61 2.97 1.54 4.78
N PRO A 62 2.27 2.48 4.12
CA PRO A 62 2.88 3.60 3.41
C PRO A 62 3.12 4.76 4.40
N THR A 63 3.97 4.54 5.41
CA THR A 63 4.30 5.52 6.45
C THR A 63 5.82 5.53 6.71
N LEU A 64 6.37 6.64 7.20
CA LEU A 64 7.81 6.79 7.49
C LEU A 64 8.31 5.64 8.38
N ALA A 65 7.52 5.34 9.40
CA ALA A 65 7.71 4.25 10.36
C ALA A 65 7.84 2.84 9.74
N HIS A 66 7.37 2.59 8.51
CA HIS A 66 7.40 1.23 7.90
C HIS A 66 8.06 1.16 6.52
N MET A 67 8.23 2.28 5.80
CA MET A 67 8.87 2.33 4.48
C MET A 67 9.93 3.44 4.33
N GLY A 68 10.13 4.30 5.34
CA GLY A 68 10.94 5.52 5.23
C GLY A 68 12.37 5.34 4.71
N ALA A 69 13.02 4.21 5.01
CA ALA A 69 14.39 3.93 4.58
C ALA A 69 14.47 3.13 3.27
N TYR A 70 13.34 2.77 2.64
CA TYR A 70 13.31 1.89 1.46
C TYR A 70 14.12 2.42 0.27
N ALA A 71 13.92 3.69 -0.12
CA ALA A 71 14.65 4.26 -1.25
C ALA A 71 16.14 4.49 -0.92
N HIS A 72 16.47 4.90 0.31
CA HIS A 72 17.86 4.99 0.79
C HIS A 72 18.56 3.62 0.67
N ALA A 73 17.90 2.55 1.15
CA ALA A 73 18.43 1.19 1.09
C ALA A 73 18.61 0.73 -0.37
N CYS A 74 17.62 0.94 -1.24
CA CYS A 74 17.70 0.59 -2.66
C CYS A 74 18.84 1.29 -3.43
N LYS A 75 19.21 2.52 -3.05
CA LYS A 75 20.28 3.31 -3.69
C LYS A 75 21.67 3.09 -3.09
N HIS A 76 21.76 2.87 -1.78
CA HIS A 76 23.04 2.90 -1.06
C HIS A 76 23.50 1.57 -0.48
N ILE A 77 22.59 0.61 -0.23
CA ILE A 77 22.97 -0.71 0.30
C ILE A 77 23.16 -1.70 -0.87
N PRO A 78 24.37 -2.27 -1.06
CA PRO A 78 24.63 -3.20 -2.16
C PRO A 78 23.65 -4.39 -2.18
N SER A 79 23.20 -4.75 -3.38
CA SER A 79 22.21 -5.82 -3.64
C SER A 79 20.83 -5.64 -3.01
N PHE A 80 20.54 -4.59 -2.24
CA PHE A 80 19.22 -4.43 -1.63
C PHE A 80 18.09 -4.31 -2.66
N SER A 81 18.33 -3.57 -3.75
CA SER A 81 17.37 -3.34 -4.84
C SER A 81 17.15 -4.54 -5.79
N SER A 82 17.80 -5.69 -5.55
CA SER A 82 17.51 -6.96 -6.24
C SER A 82 16.69 -7.96 -5.40
N ILE A 83 16.44 -7.66 -4.11
CA ILE A 83 15.64 -8.50 -3.23
C ILE A 83 14.15 -8.37 -3.61
N PRO A 84 13.38 -9.46 -3.78
CA PRO A 84 11.96 -9.38 -4.11
C PRO A 84 11.13 -8.79 -2.95
N VAL A 85 10.38 -7.74 -3.26
CA VAL A 85 9.56 -6.99 -2.29
C VAL A 85 8.08 -7.27 -2.54
N TYR A 86 7.30 -7.49 -1.48
CA TYR A 86 5.85 -7.69 -1.53
C TYR A 86 5.11 -6.66 -0.69
N SER A 87 4.01 -6.12 -1.25
CA SER A 87 3.08 -5.22 -0.54
C SER A 87 1.66 -5.39 -1.08
N THR A 88 0.70 -4.61 -0.58
CA THR A 88 -0.57 -4.38 -1.28
C THR A 88 -0.45 -3.24 -2.29
N PHE A 89 -1.40 -3.17 -3.23
CA PHE A 89 -1.40 -2.13 -4.27
C PHE A 89 -1.36 -0.69 -3.72
N PRO A 90 -2.11 -0.29 -2.67
CA PRO A 90 -2.01 1.05 -2.12
C PRO A 90 -0.69 1.30 -1.38
N VAL A 91 -0.12 0.29 -0.71
CA VAL A 91 1.14 0.45 0.05
C VAL A 91 2.30 0.82 -0.88
N SER A 92 2.46 0.15 -2.03
CA SER A 92 3.47 0.52 -3.04
C SER A 92 3.25 1.95 -3.58
N ASN A 93 2.04 2.28 -4.02
CA ASN A 93 1.76 3.53 -4.72
C ASN A 93 1.71 4.77 -3.80
N LEU A 94 1.18 4.64 -2.58
CA LEU A 94 1.24 5.70 -1.57
C LEU A 94 2.66 5.80 -0.98
N GLY A 95 3.38 4.67 -0.84
CA GLY A 95 4.78 4.64 -0.43
C GLY A 95 5.69 5.41 -1.38
N ARG A 96 5.48 5.27 -2.70
CA ARG A 96 6.11 6.10 -3.74
C ARG A 96 5.90 7.60 -3.49
N LEU A 97 4.66 8.04 -3.29
CA LEU A 97 4.33 9.45 -3.06
C LEU A 97 4.97 9.98 -1.76
N LEU A 98 4.92 9.18 -0.68
CA LEU A 98 5.56 9.50 0.60
C LEU A 98 7.07 9.66 0.46
N LEU A 99 7.75 8.73 -0.22
CA LEU A 99 9.19 8.78 -0.41
C LEU A 99 9.59 10.04 -1.20
N GLN A 100 8.88 10.36 -2.28
CA GLN A 100 9.09 11.61 -3.03
C GLN A 100 8.85 12.86 -2.17
N ASP A 101 7.76 12.88 -1.37
CA ASP A 101 7.44 13.98 -0.46
C ASP A 101 8.50 14.17 0.63
N ILE A 102 9.06 13.09 1.20
CA ILE A 102 10.19 13.12 2.15
C ILE A 102 11.40 13.79 1.51
N TYR A 103 11.91 13.28 0.38
CA TYR A 103 13.16 13.78 -0.22
C TYR A 103 13.06 15.22 -0.74
N LEU A 104 11.86 15.68 -1.12
CA LEU A 104 11.58 17.07 -1.50
C LEU A 104 11.32 18.01 -0.30
N SER A 105 11.06 17.48 0.91
CA SER A 105 10.67 18.28 2.08
C SER A 105 11.71 18.33 3.20
N THR A 106 12.67 17.40 3.25
CA THR A 106 13.72 17.41 4.28
C THR A 106 15.11 17.07 3.74
N PRO A 107 16.05 18.03 3.76
CA PRO A 107 17.45 17.75 3.45
C PRO A 107 18.08 16.67 4.36
N LEU A 108 17.49 16.41 5.54
CA LEU A 108 17.98 15.39 6.48
C LEU A 108 17.88 13.96 5.95
N ALA A 109 16.95 13.69 5.02
CA ALA A 109 16.83 12.39 4.38
C ALA A 109 18.01 12.09 3.42
N SER A 110 18.76 13.12 3.01
CA SER A 110 20.02 12.94 2.27
C SER A 110 21.16 12.56 3.22
N THR A 111 22.04 11.66 2.75
CA THR A 111 22.98 10.91 3.58
C THR A 111 24.01 11.82 4.27
N ARG A 112 23.82 12.06 5.57
CA ARG A 112 24.68 12.94 6.37
C ARG A 112 26.13 12.47 6.40
N LEU A 113 27.05 13.40 6.14
CA LEU A 113 28.38 13.39 6.75
C LEU A 113 28.33 14.14 8.08
N LEU A 114 29.04 13.62 9.08
CA LEU A 114 29.12 14.19 10.44
C LEU A 114 30.56 14.55 10.85
N ASP A 115 31.54 14.38 9.95
CA ASP A 115 32.94 14.70 10.21
C ASP A 115 33.69 15.10 8.93
N SER A 116 34.69 15.96 9.06
CA SER A 116 35.39 16.65 7.96
C SER A 116 36.47 15.80 7.25
N ALA A 117 36.48 14.49 7.51
CA ALA A 117 37.51 13.54 7.05
C ALA A 117 36.94 12.26 6.41
N ALA A 118 35.62 12.19 6.20
CA ALA A 118 34.92 11.06 5.61
C ALA A 118 34.80 11.19 4.07
N PRO A 119 34.61 10.08 3.32
CA PRO A 119 34.36 10.13 1.88
C PRO A 119 33.05 10.86 1.53
N PRO A 120 32.86 11.27 0.26
CA PRO A 120 31.86 12.27 -0.11
C PRO A 120 30.40 11.79 -0.04
N VAL A 121 29.48 12.76 0.04
CA VAL A 121 28.03 12.58 0.26
C VAL A 121 27.37 11.69 -0.82
N PRO A 122 26.78 10.54 -0.46
CA PRO A 122 25.92 9.81 -1.37
C PRO A 122 24.69 10.64 -1.78
N LEU A 123 24.52 10.89 -3.08
CA LEU A 123 23.38 11.64 -3.62
C LEU A 123 22.05 10.98 -3.24
N PRO A 124 21.05 11.72 -2.74
CA PRO A 124 19.76 11.14 -2.37
C PRO A 124 19.04 10.51 -3.57
N PRO A 125 18.11 9.57 -3.35
CA PRO A 125 17.18 9.10 -4.38
C PRO A 125 16.40 10.24 -5.03
N THR A 126 16.38 10.25 -6.36
CA THR A 126 15.55 11.13 -7.20
C THR A 126 14.13 10.55 -7.35
N SER A 127 13.17 11.37 -7.81
CA SER A 127 11.80 10.91 -8.09
C SER A 127 11.75 9.69 -9.02
N ALA A 128 12.55 9.70 -10.09
CA ALA A 128 12.62 8.64 -11.08
C ALA A 128 13.23 7.34 -10.52
N GLU A 129 14.28 7.43 -9.69
CA GLU A 129 14.83 6.27 -8.97
C GLU A 129 13.79 5.67 -8.02
N ILE A 130 13.09 6.50 -7.25
CA ILE A 130 12.00 6.08 -6.35
C ILE A 130 10.87 5.41 -7.16
N ASP A 131 10.51 5.94 -8.33
CA ASP A 131 9.51 5.36 -9.21
C ASP A 131 9.94 3.99 -9.75
N SER A 132 11.21 3.83 -10.14
CA SER A 132 11.80 2.55 -10.54
C SER A 132 11.81 1.53 -9.40
N TYR A 133 12.27 1.92 -8.20
CA TYR A 133 12.29 1.04 -7.03
C TYR A 133 10.88 0.59 -6.64
N CYS A 134 9.90 1.50 -6.59
CA CYS A 134 8.52 1.17 -6.23
C CYS A 134 7.80 0.30 -7.28
N THR A 135 8.23 0.36 -8.56
CA THR A 135 7.70 -0.47 -9.64
C THR A 135 8.20 -1.93 -9.55
N LYS A 136 9.32 -2.18 -8.89
CA LYS A 136 9.82 -3.54 -8.61
C LYS A 136 9.04 -4.27 -7.49
N ILE A 137 8.15 -3.57 -6.78
CA ILE A 137 7.35 -4.16 -5.69
C ILE A 137 6.19 -4.99 -6.24
N VAL A 138 6.15 -6.27 -5.88
CA VAL A 138 5.07 -7.19 -6.26
C VAL A 138 3.84 -6.90 -5.42
N THR A 139 2.78 -6.38 -6.05
CA THR A 139 1.53 -6.03 -5.37
C THR A 139 0.58 -7.22 -5.27
N LEU A 140 -0.01 -7.43 -4.09
CA LEU A 140 -0.96 -8.50 -3.77
C LEU A 140 -2.32 -7.92 -3.39
N LYS A 141 -3.40 -8.72 -3.50
CA LYS A 141 -4.73 -8.37 -2.95
C LYS A 141 -4.94 -8.97 -1.55
N TYR A 142 -5.81 -8.34 -0.74
CA TYR A 142 -6.18 -8.87 0.57
C TYR A 142 -6.81 -10.28 0.48
N SER A 143 -6.58 -11.08 1.53
CA SER A 143 -7.07 -12.46 1.68
C SER A 143 -6.65 -13.45 0.57
N GLN A 144 -5.75 -13.04 -0.33
CA GLN A 144 -5.17 -13.89 -1.38
C GLN A 144 -3.97 -14.68 -0.81
N PRO A 145 -4.00 -16.03 -0.79
CA PRO A 145 -2.84 -16.82 -0.41
C PRO A 145 -1.86 -16.89 -1.58
N THR A 146 -0.69 -16.28 -1.42
CA THR A 146 0.37 -16.24 -2.44
C THR A 146 1.47 -17.24 -2.09
N PRO A 147 1.56 -18.39 -2.79
CA PRO A 147 2.65 -19.35 -2.63
C PRO A 147 3.94 -18.82 -3.26
N LEU A 148 5.01 -18.67 -2.47
CA LEU A 148 6.28 -18.07 -2.92
C LEU A 148 7.19 -19.01 -3.74
N HIS A 149 6.64 -20.12 -4.24
CA HIS A 149 7.38 -21.28 -4.78
C HIS A 149 8.15 -20.99 -6.08
N SER A 150 7.93 -19.86 -6.75
CA SER A 150 8.60 -19.48 -8.00
C SER A 150 9.59 -18.32 -7.84
N ALA A 151 9.46 -17.50 -6.79
CA ALA A 151 10.36 -16.39 -6.52
C ALA A 151 11.63 -16.88 -5.80
N VAL A 152 11.46 -17.51 -4.63
CA VAL A 152 12.61 -17.94 -3.81
C VAL A 152 13.31 -19.19 -4.38
N ALA A 153 12.61 -20.00 -5.17
CA ALA A 153 13.19 -21.19 -5.81
C ALA A 153 14.27 -20.87 -6.86
N ARG A 154 14.42 -19.61 -7.31
CA ARG A 154 15.57 -19.17 -8.11
C ARG A 154 16.83 -18.94 -7.29
N VAL A 155 16.66 -18.62 -6.00
CA VAL A 155 17.74 -18.19 -5.08
C VAL A 155 18.23 -19.36 -4.22
N SER A 156 17.34 -20.25 -3.81
CA SER A 156 17.69 -21.41 -2.99
C SER A 156 16.98 -22.68 -3.44
N GLY A 157 17.75 -23.73 -3.76
CA GLY A 157 17.25 -25.08 -4.07
C GLY A 157 16.67 -25.83 -2.86
N LYS A 158 16.28 -25.11 -1.80
CA LYS A 158 15.77 -25.64 -0.53
C LYS A 158 14.24 -25.53 -0.49
N LEU A 159 13.55 -26.52 -1.04
CA LEU A 159 12.09 -26.53 -1.11
C LEU A 159 11.44 -26.46 0.28
N GLY A 160 10.88 -25.29 0.59
CA GLY A 160 9.88 -25.10 1.63
C GLY A 160 8.74 -24.25 1.09
N SER A 161 7.52 -24.76 1.14
CA SER A 161 6.32 -24.11 0.63
C SER A 161 5.84 -23.00 1.58
N ILE A 162 6.49 -21.82 1.51
CA ILE A 162 5.99 -20.62 2.18
C ILE A 162 4.81 -20.06 1.39
N THR A 163 3.72 -19.77 2.11
CA THR A 163 2.57 -19.02 1.61
C THR A 163 2.40 -17.77 2.47
N ILE A 164 2.32 -16.60 1.83
CA ILE A 164 2.00 -15.34 2.50
C ILE A 164 0.56 -14.93 2.19
N THR A 165 -0.09 -14.22 3.11
CA THR A 165 -1.44 -13.67 2.93
C THR A 165 -1.53 -12.33 3.65
N ALA A 166 -1.88 -11.27 2.92
CA ALA A 166 -2.15 -9.96 3.51
C ALA A 166 -3.62 -9.86 3.94
N TYR A 167 -3.88 -9.37 5.15
CA TYR A 167 -5.21 -8.95 5.61
C TYR A 167 -5.21 -7.45 5.91
N SER A 168 -6.38 -6.80 5.90
CA SER A 168 -6.48 -5.38 6.25
C SER A 168 -6.07 -5.13 7.69
N ALA A 169 -5.18 -4.16 7.94
CA ALA A 169 -4.79 -3.68 9.27
C ALA A 169 -5.65 -2.51 9.75
N GLY A 170 -6.24 -1.73 8.84
CA GLY A 170 -7.12 -0.60 9.18
C GLY A 170 -6.46 0.66 9.76
N HIS A 171 -5.14 0.65 9.96
CA HIS A 171 -4.38 1.85 10.34
C HIS A 171 -4.15 2.82 9.16
N SER A 172 -3.95 2.29 7.95
CA SER A 172 -3.68 3.07 6.72
C SER A 172 -4.38 2.43 5.51
N LEU A 173 -4.53 3.17 4.40
CA LEU A 173 -5.03 2.59 3.16
C LEU A 173 -4.08 1.49 2.66
N GLY A 174 -4.64 0.33 2.34
CA GLY A 174 -3.88 -0.87 1.97
C GLY A 174 -3.06 -1.52 3.09
N GLY A 175 -3.00 -0.94 4.30
CA GLY A 175 -2.13 -1.38 5.39
C GLY A 175 -2.34 -2.84 5.78
N THR A 176 -1.26 -3.61 5.98
CA THR A 176 -1.35 -5.08 6.05
C THR A 176 -1.03 -5.71 7.41
N ILE A 177 -1.81 -6.73 7.74
CA ILE A 177 -1.44 -7.80 8.68
C ILE A 177 -0.95 -8.96 7.83
N TRP A 178 0.30 -9.40 8.02
CA TRP A 178 0.86 -10.53 7.29
C TRP A 178 0.63 -11.84 8.05
N LYS A 179 -0.08 -12.78 7.42
CA LYS A 179 -0.06 -14.20 7.80
C LYS A 179 0.98 -14.92 6.95
N ILE A 180 2.00 -15.47 7.59
CA ILE A 180 3.07 -16.24 6.97
C ILE A 180 2.90 -17.68 7.42
N GLN A 181 2.66 -18.59 6.47
CA GLN A 181 2.45 -20.01 6.74
C GLN A 181 3.57 -20.85 6.13
N GLN A 182 4.20 -21.68 6.96
CA GLN A 182 5.24 -22.63 6.57
C GLN A 182 4.96 -23.99 7.23
N ALA A 183 4.68 -25.02 6.43
CA ALA A 183 4.26 -26.33 6.91
C ALA A 183 3.08 -26.26 7.92
N GLN A 184 3.35 -26.47 9.22
CA GLN A 184 2.36 -26.33 10.31
C GLN A 184 2.53 -25.05 11.15
N GLU A 185 3.59 -24.27 10.94
CA GLU A 185 3.79 -22.99 11.63
C GLU A 185 2.99 -21.88 10.92
N SER A 186 2.13 -21.21 11.68
CA SER A 186 1.35 -20.05 11.22
C SER A 186 1.75 -18.84 12.06
N ILE A 187 2.46 -17.91 11.43
CA ILE A 187 2.98 -16.69 12.06
C ILE A 187 2.08 -15.54 11.61
N VAL A 188 1.66 -14.69 12.54
CA VAL A 188 0.89 -13.47 12.24
C VAL A 188 1.66 -12.26 12.71
N TYR A 189 2.00 -11.37 11.79
CA TYR A 189 2.64 -10.09 12.05
C TYR A 189 1.62 -8.96 11.91
N ALA A 190 1.34 -8.29 13.02
CA ALA A 190 0.31 -7.28 13.16
C ALA A 190 0.82 -6.17 14.09
N VAL A 191 1.75 -5.35 13.59
CA VAL A 191 2.32 -4.24 14.35
C VAL A 191 1.26 -3.14 14.51
N ASP A 192 1.03 -2.30 13.51
CA ASP A 192 0.13 -1.15 13.65
C ASP A 192 -1.22 -1.39 12.95
N TRP A 193 -2.28 -1.51 13.75
CA TRP A 193 -3.61 -1.91 13.28
C TRP A 193 -4.72 -1.33 14.17
N ASN A 194 -5.90 -1.14 13.58
CA ASN A 194 -7.09 -0.59 14.22
C ASN A 194 -8.29 -1.52 14.01
N HIS A 195 -8.91 -2.00 15.09
CA HIS A 195 -10.13 -2.82 14.98
C HIS A 195 -11.37 -2.02 14.54
N SER A 196 -11.33 -0.69 14.67
CA SER A 196 -12.47 0.20 14.44
C SER A 196 -12.64 0.48 12.94
N ARG A 197 -13.89 0.65 12.48
CA ARG A 197 -14.17 1.20 11.15
C ARG A 197 -14.12 2.73 11.23
N GLU A 198 -13.23 3.35 10.47
CA GLU A 198 -13.08 4.81 10.43
C GLU A 198 -13.99 5.42 9.35
N ASN A 199 -13.70 6.61 8.82
CA ASN A 199 -14.57 7.27 7.83
C ASN A 199 -14.33 6.73 6.41
N CYS A 200 -13.06 6.53 6.02
CA CYS A 200 -12.67 5.92 4.74
C CYS A 200 -11.92 4.58 4.89
N LEU A 201 -11.39 4.24 6.07
CA LEU A 201 -10.65 2.99 6.30
C LEU A 201 -11.50 1.88 6.94
N ARG A 202 -11.34 0.65 6.41
CA ARG A 202 -11.90 -0.59 6.97
C ARG A 202 -11.18 -0.96 8.26
N GLY A 203 -11.91 -1.47 9.26
CA GLY A 203 -11.30 -2.08 10.44
C GLY A 203 -10.45 -3.33 10.13
N ALA A 204 -9.58 -3.70 11.06
CA ALA A 204 -8.65 -4.82 10.93
C ALA A 204 -9.36 -6.17 10.72
N GLY A 205 -8.83 -6.98 9.80
CA GLY A 205 -9.35 -8.30 9.42
C GLY A 205 -9.27 -9.40 10.49
N PHE A 206 -8.91 -9.06 11.74
CA PHE A 206 -8.94 -9.96 12.89
C PHE A 206 -10.35 -10.45 13.24
N LEU A 207 -11.37 -9.63 13.01
CA LEU A 207 -12.77 -9.99 13.17
C LEU A 207 -13.54 -9.58 11.90
N SER A 208 -14.22 -10.54 11.27
CA SER A 208 -15.21 -10.20 10.25
C SER A 208 -16.38 -9.44 10.88
N GLY A 209 -16.88 -8.40 10.19
CA GLY A 209 -17.88 -7.49 10.75
C GLY A 209 -19.21 -8.19 11.09
N GLY A 210 -19.64 -8.09 12.34
CA GLY A 210 -20.97 -8.54 12.79
C GLY A 210 -21.03 -9.93 13.46
N GLY A 211 -19.94 -10.71 13.48
CA GLY A 211 -19.92 -12.02 14.13
C GLY A 211 -18.53 -12.62 14.29
N VAL A 212 -18.34 -13.49 15.29
CA VAL A 212 -17.03 -14.07 15.62
C VAL A 212 -16.67 -15.21 14.64
N SER A 213 -16.02 -14.87 13.52
CA SER A 213 -15.25 -15.82 12.70
C SER A 213 -13.75 -15.52 12.80
N VAL A 214 -13.13 -15.99 13.90
CA VAL A 214 -11.66 -16.06 14.07
C VAL A 214 -11.02 -17.07 13.09
N GLU A 215 -11.85 -17.84 12.39
CA GLU A 215 -11.51 -18.91 11.45
C GLU A 215 -10.53 -18.50 10.34
N THR A 216 -10.58 -17.25 9.87
CA THR A 216 -9.76 -16.76 8.74
C THR A 216 -8.26 -16.72 9.07
N LEU A 217 -7.88 -16.16 10.22
CA LEU A 217 -6.49 -16.24 10.70
C LEU A 217 -6.22 -17.57 11.39
N GLY A 218 -7.21 -18.13 12.10
CA GLY A 218 -7.04 -19.30 12.96
C GLY A 218 -6.30 -18.98 14.26
N LYS A 219 -5.86 -20.02 14.97
CA LYS A 219 -5.00 -19.88 16.16
C LYS A 219 -3.54 -19.93 15.72
N PRO A 220 -2.78 -18.82 15.74
CA PRO A 220 -1.42 -18.81 15.22
C PRO A 220 -0.43 -19.48 16.19
N THR A 221 0.66 -20.00 15.63
CA THR A 221 1.84 -20.48 16.38
C THR A 221 2.48 -19.32 17.13
N ALA A 222 2.65 -18.17 16.46
CA ALA A 222 2.98 -16.92 17.13
C ALA A 222 2.20 -15.74 16.55
N LEU A 223 1.81 -14.83 17.44
CA LEU A 223 1.34 -13.49 17.12
C LEU A 223 2.44 -12.49 17.49
N ILE A 224 2.90 -11.70 16.52
CA ILE A 224 3.78 -10.55 16.72
C ILE A 224 2.89 -9.31 16.66
N CYS A 225 2.81 -8.57 17.76
CA CYS A 225 1.91 -7.42 17.92
C CYS A 225 2.67 -6.18 18.41
N SER A 226 2.25 -4.99 18.00
CA SER A 226 2.73 -3.76 18.62
C SER A 226 2.23 -3.64 20.06
N ALA A 227 3.01 -2.97 20.91
CA ALA A 227 2.65 -2.54 22.25
C ALA A 227 2.42 -1.02 22.36
N ARG A 228 2.46 -0.30 21.22
CA ARG A 228 2.10 1.12 21.12
C ARG A 228 0.69 1.34 21.65
N ASN A 229 0.47 2.48 22.31
CA ASN A 229 -0.82 2.91 22.86
C ASN A 229 -1.44 1.92 23.88
N SER A 230 -0.64 1.05 24.49
CA SER A 230 -1.08 0.10 25.51
C SER A 230 -1.43 0.73 26.88
N GLU A 231 -1.13 2.02 27.07
CA GLU A 231 -1.62 2.82 28.21
C GLU A 231 -2.82 3.70 27.84
N VAL A 232 -3.14 3.85 26.55
CA VAL A 232 -4.26 4.67 26.07
C VAL A 232 -5.60 3.96 26.35
N VAL A 233 -6.62 4.77 26.61
CA VAL A 233 -8.00 4.35 26.91
C VAL A 233 -8.93 4.92 25.84
N SER A 234 -9.72 4.05 25.18
CA SER A 234 -10.72 4.48 24.20
C SER A 234 -11.67 5.56 24.74
N MET A 235 -11.70 6.71 24.05
CA MET A 235 -12.61 7.83 24.32
C MET A 235 -14.08 7.42 24.39
N ALA A 236 -14.80 7.89 25.41
CA ALA A 236 -16.24 7.70 25.53
C ALA A 236 -17.00 8.39 24.37
N GLY A 237 -17.80 7.62 23.62
CA GLY A 237 -18.46 8.07 22.39
C GLY A 237 -17.75 7.65 21.09
N GLY A 238 -16.48 7.24 21.17
CA GLY A 238 -15.72 6.70 20.04
C GLY A 238 -15.60 7.67 18.86
N ARG A 239 -15.51 7.13 17.64
CA ARG A 239 -15.19 7.90 16.42
C ARG A 239 -16.02 9.17 16.25
N LYS A 240 -17.34 9.11 16.44
CA LYS A 240 -18.22 10.28 16.27
C LYS A 240 -17.86 11.42 17.20
N LYS A 241 -17.61 11.15 18.48
CA LYS A 241 -17.26 12.21 19.45
C LYS A 241 -15.88 12.81 19.19
N ARG A 242 -14.91 11.99 18.75
CA ARG A 242 -13.61 12.47 18.25
C ARG A 242 -13.78 13.40 17.05
N ASP A 243 -14.54 12.96 16.05
CA ASP A 243 -14.79 13.71 14.81
C ASP A 243 -15.54 15.03 15.11
N GLU A 244 -16.50 15.03 16.04
CA GLU A 244 -17.18 16.23 16.58
C GLU A 244 -16.19 17.19 17.28
N MET A 245 -15.32 16.68 18.17
CA MET A 245 -14.35 17.50 18.92
C MET A 245 -13.38 18.28 18.01
N LEU A 246 -12.95 17.68 16.88
CA LEU A 246 -12.12 18.37 15.90
C LEU A 246 -12.88 19.52 15.22
N LEU A 247 -14.14 19.30 14.86
CA LEU A 247 -14.98 20.33 14.23
C LEU A 247 -15.32 21.46 15.20
N ASP A 248 -15.56 21.17 16.48
CA ASP A 248 -15.76 22.19 17.52
C ASP A 248 -14.49 23.02 17.78
N ALA A 249 -13.31 22.39 17.75
CA ALA A 249 -12.02 23.09 17.83
C ALA A 249 -11.78 24.03 16.65
N ILE A 250 -12.07 23.57 15.43
CA ILE A 250 -12.02 24.37 14.21
C ILE A 250 -13.00 25.55 14.28
N LYS A 251 -14.26 25.30 14.66
CA LYS A 251 -15.28 26.35 14.78
C LYS A 251 -14.93 27.38 15.85
N LYS A 252 -14.40 26.97 17.00
CA LYS A 252 -13.97 27.92 18.05
C LYS A 252 -12.81 28.80 17.58
N THR A 253 -11.82 28.24 16.91
CA THR A 253 -10.62 28.99 16.51
C THR A 253 -10.84 29.81 15.25
N ALA A 254 -11.22 29.18 14.14
CA ALA A 254 -11.27 29.85 12.84
C ALA A 254 -12.56 30.65 12.62
N LEU A 255 -13.73 30.19 13.11
CA LEU A 255 -14.99 30.91 12.90
C LEU A 255 -15.24 32.04 13.92
N LYS A 256 -14.82 31.86 15.19
CA LYS A 256 -15.09 32.84 16.27
C LYS A 256 -13.93 33.80 16.55
N ASN A 257 -12.68 33.37 16.40
CA ASN A 257 -11.50 34.21 16.69
C ASN A 257 -10.78 34.74 15.43
N SER A 258 -11.21 34.32 14.23
CA SER A 258 -10.47 34.48 12.97
C SER A 258 -9.01 33.99 13.05
N GLY A 259 -8.77 32.92 13.82
CA GLY A 259 -7.45 32.28 13.93
C GLY A 259 -7.19 31.28 12.80
N THR A 260 -5.94 30.84 12.70
CA THR A 260 -5.54 29.70 11.86
C THR A 260 -5.42 28.43 12.73
N VAL A 261 -5.96 27.32 12.22
CA VAL A 261 -5.74 25.98 12.78
C VAL A 261 -4.71 25.26 11.92
N LEU A 262 -3.62 24.80 12.52
CA LEU A 262 -2.62 23.94 11.89
C LEU A 262 -2.78 22.51 12.37
N ILE A 263 -2.85 21.56 11.43
CA ILE A 263 -3.00 20.13 11.69
C ILE A 263 -1.79 19.41 11.06
N PRO A 264 -0.69 19.19 11.81
CA PRO A 264 0.44 18.41 11.33
C PRO A 264 0.07 16.92 11.21
N THR A 265 0.34 16.32 10.05
CA THR A 265 0.03 14.91 9.76
C THR A 265 1.04 14.34 8.76
N ASP A 266 0.99 13.04 8.49
CA ASP A 266 1.70 12.44 7.36
C ASP A 266 1.14 12.91 5.99
N SER A 267 1.85 12.64 4.89
CA SER A 267 1.43 13.11 3.55
C SER A 267 0.55 12.15 2.74
N VAL A 268 0.34 10.89 3.16
CA VAL A 268 -0.38 9.89 2.33
C VAL A 268 -1.33 8.92 3.06
N GLY A 269 -1.21 8.72 4.37
CA GLY A 269 -1.89 7.68 5.12
C GLY A 269 -3.01 8.18 6.03
N ARG A 270 -2.68 8.76 7.19
CA ARG A 270 -3.64 9.25 8.18
C ARG A 270 -4.35 10.52 7.72
N VAL A 271 -3.67 11.34 6.92
CA VAL A 271 -4.24 12.50 6.23
C VAL A 271 -5.53 12.20 5.47
N LEU A 272 -5.70 10.99 4.90
CA LEU A 272 -6.90 10.62 4.13
C LEU A 272 -8.18 10.63 4.99
N GLU A 273 -8.09 10.25 6.27
CA GLU A 273 -9.21 10.31 7.21
C GLU A 273 -9.58 11.75 7.56
N LEU A 274 -8.57 12.60 7.80
CA LEU A 274 -8.75 14.02 8.13
C LEU A 274 -9.34 14.80 6.95
N VAL A 275 -8.78 14.61 5.76
CA VAL A 275 -9.22 15.21 4.50
C VAL A 275 -10.65 14.82 4.16
N TYR A 276 -10.96 13.51 4.20
CA TYR A 276 -12.31 13.02 3.95
C TYR A 276 -13.31 13.59 4.97
N LEU A 277 -12.97 13.60 6.27
CA LEU A 277 -13.83 14.16 7.31
C LEU A 277 -14.11 15.65 7.11
N LEU A 278 -13.09 16.45 6.80
CA LEU A 278 -13.19 17.91 6.73
C LEU A 278 -13.90 18.38 5.44
N GLU A 279 -13.59 17.81 4.28
CA GLU A 279 -14.34 18.06 3.03
C GLU A 279 -15.84 17.73 3.24
N HIS A 280 -16.15 16.58 3.84
CA HIS A 280 -17.53 16.19 4.14
C HIS A 280 -18.22 17.03 5.22
N ALA A 281 -17.48 17.74 6.06
CA ALA A 281 -18.02 18.72 6.99
C ALA A 281 -18.37 20.03 6.26
N TRP A 282 -17.47 20.55 5.41
CA TRP A 282 -17.71 21.77 4.62
C TRP A 282 -18.89 21.62 3.64
N ARG A 283 -19.01 20.46 2.97
CA ARG A 283 -20.15 20.15 2.08
C ARG A 283 -21.51 20.15 2.80
N LYS A 284 -21.53 19.89 4.12
CA LYS A 284 -22.76 19.78 4.93
C LYS A 284 -23.07 21.06 5.71
N ASP A 285 -22.05 21.80 6.10
CA ASP A 285 -22.17 22.94 7.00
C ASP A 285 -21.91 24.27 6.28
N GLN A 286 -23.00 25.02 6.06
CA GLN A 286 -22.95 26.31 5.37
C GLN A 286 -22.22 27.39 6.18
N GLU A 287 -22.04 27.25 7.50
CA GLU A 287 -21.20 28.19 8.25
C GLU A 287 -19.74 28.04 7.84
N LEU A 288 -19.27 26.80 7.61
CA LEU A 288 -17.91 26.50 7.18
C LEU A 288 -17.67 26.90 5.72
N SER A 289 -18.61 26.62 4.81
CA SER A 289 -18.43 26.81 3.36
C SER A 289 -18.91 28.15 2.78
N SER A 290 -19.44 29.09 3.59
CA SER A 290 -20.06 30.35 3.11
C SER A 290 -19.11 31.35 2.41
N ARG A 291 -18.86 31.15 1.11
CA ARG A 291 -18.14 32.09 0.22
C ARG A 291 -18.87 33.45 0.09
N ALA A 292 -20.21 33.43 0.05
CA ALA A 292 -21.09 34.58 -0.25
C ALA A 292 -21.12 35.75 0.76
N LYS A 293 -20.31 35.73 1.83
CA LYS A 293 -20.13 36.85 2.78
C LYS A 293 -18.68 37.06 3.24
N GLY A 294 -17.71 36.36 2.66
CA GLY A 294 -16.33 36.33 3.15
C GLY A 294 -16.16 35.72 4.55
N LYS A 295 -17.16 34.97 5.05
CA LYS A 295 -17.23 34.49 6.45
C LYS A 295 -17.01 32.98 6.64
N GLY A 296 -17.09 32.17 5.58
CA GLY A 296 -16.69 30.76 5.66
C GLY A 296 -15.21 30.61 6.00
N ILE A 297 -14.78 29.41 6.37
CA ILE A 297 -13.40 29.11 6.76
C ILE A 297 -12.63 28.63 5.53
N GLY A 298 -11.39 29.09 5.34
CA GLY A 298 -10.51 28.60 4.26
C GLY A 298 -9.91 27.25 4.66
N LEU A 299 -10.01 26.23 3.79
CA LEU A 299 -9.56 24.87 4.06
C LEU A 299 -8.46 24.50 3.05
N PHE A 300 -7.29 24.07 3.55
CA PHE A 300 -6.09 23.84 2.74
C PHE A 300 -5.38 22.54 3.14
N LEU A 301 -4.87 21.79 2.16
CA LEU A 301 -3.94 20.67 2.34
C LEU A 301 -2.62 20.98 1.62
N VAL A 302 -1.51 20.84 2.35
CA VAL A 302 -0.19 21.31 1.93
C VAL A 302 0.83 20.16 1.98
N GLY A 303 1.46 19.84 0.85
CA GLY A 303 2.38 18.71 0.70
C GLY A 303 2.92 18.61 -0.74
N ARG A 304 4.18 18.22 -0.94
CA ARG A 304 4.89 18.32 -2.23
C ARG A 304 4.20 17.54 -3.35
N ARG A 305 3.60 16.40 -3.01
CA ARG A 305 2.87 15.53 -3.94
C ARG A 305 1.35 15.58 -3.79
N VAL A 306 0.80 16.58 -3.11
CA VAL A 306 -0.63 16.67 -2.78
C VAL A 306 -1.55 16.57 -4.00
N ARG A 307 -1.23 17.26 -5.10
CA ARG A 307 -2.03 17.25 -6.34
C ARG A 307 -2.16 15.84 -6.95
N ARG A 308 -1.15 14.97 -6.78
CA ARG A 308 -1.16 13.56 -7.22
C ARG A 308 -1.92 12.63 -6.27
N LEU A 309 -2.06 12.98 -4.98
CA LEU A 309 -2.69 12.12 -3.97
C LEU A 309 -4.14 11.77 -4.32
N GLY A 310 -4.95 12.77 -4.69
CA GLY A 310 -6.36 12.55 -5.06
C GLY A 310 -6.53 11.62 -6.27
N GLN A 311 -5.71 11.79 -7.31
CA GLN A 311 -5.70 10.93 -8.50
C GLN A 311 -5.35 9.47 -8.14
N VAL A 312 -4.32 9.27 -7.32
CA VAL A 312 -3.88 7.95 -6.88
C VAL A 312 -4.93 7.27 -6.00
N VAL A 313 -5.52 7.99 -5.03
CA VAL A 313 -6.58 7.46 -4.15
C VAL A 313 -7.86 7.13 -4.92
N GLY A 314 -8.24 7.94 -5.91
CA GLY A 314 -9.39 7.67 -6.79
C GLY A 314 -9.29 6.34 -7.54
N SER A 315 -8.07 5.87 -7.86
CA SER A 315 -7.84 4.55 -8.46
C SER A 315 -7.98 3.36 -7.47
N MET A 316 -8.12 3.63 -6.16
CA MET A 316 -7.99 2.64 -5.08
C MET A 316 -9.26 2.49 -4.21
N LEU A 317 -10.39 3.04 -4.63
CA LEU A 317 -11.64 3.01 -3.85
C LEU A 317 -12.06 1.57 -3.46
N GLU A 318 -11.72 0.53 -4.23
CA GLU A 318 -11.97 -0.89 -3.88
C GLU A 318 -11.33 -1.33 -2.54
N TRP A 319 -10.35 -0.58 -2.02
CA TRP A 319 -9.62 -0.83 -0.77
C TRP A 319 -10.23 -0.12 0.45
N MET A 320 -11.10 0.88 0.22
CA MET A 320 -11.70 1.72 1.25
C MET A 320 -12.94 1.10 1.89
N ASP A 321 -13.45 1.69 2.98
CA ASP A 321 -14.65 1.22 3.65
C ASP A 321 -15.84 1.12 2.68
N GLU A 322 -16.68 0.11 2.88
CA GLU A 322 -17.92 -0.11 2.13
C GLU A 322 -18.81 1.14 2.08
N GLY A 323 -18.70 2.07 3.05
CA GLY A 323 -19.32 3.39 3.01
C GLY A 323 -18.90 4.23 1.80
N VAL A 324 -17.59 4.43 1.64
CA VAL A 324 -16.99 5.18 0.52
C VAL A 324 -17.27 4.51 -0.82
N VAL A 325 -17.21 3.17 -0.88
CA VAL A 325 -17.55 2.42 -2.10
C VAL A 325 -19.00 2.65 -2.49
N ARG A 326 -19.96 2.56 -1.55
CA ARG A 326 -21.38 2.81 -1.81
C ARG A 326 -21.68 4.26 -2.19
N GLU A 327 -20.93 5.21 -1.67
CA GLU A 327 -21.04 6.63 -2.04
C GLU A 327 -20.66 6.80 -3.52
N PHE A 328 -19.48 6.32 -3.94
CA PHE A 328 -19.04 6.34 -5.33
C PHE A 328 -20.00 5.59 -6.27
N GLU A 329 -20.45 4.39 -5.88
CA GLU A 329 -21.46 3.61 -6.61
C GLU A 329 -22.80 4.35 -6.75
N SER A 330 -23.21 5.15 -5.76
CA SER A 330 -24.46 5.90 -5.82
C SER A 330 -24.40 7.04 -6.86
N ILE A 331 -23.24 7.68 -7.00
CA ILE A 331 -22.98 8.75 -7.97
C ILE A 331 -22.89 8.14 -9.37
N ALA A 332 -22.02 7.14 -9.57
CA ALA A 332 -21.85 6.46 -10.86
C ALA A 332 -23.12 5.68 -11.32
N GLY A 333 -23.97 5.29 -10.37
CA GLY A 333 -25.27 4.67 -10.63
C GLY A 333 -26.39 5.65 -11.01
N GLY A 334 -26.23 6.95 -10.72
CA GLY A 334 -27.22 7.99 -11.01
C GLY A 334 -27.52 8.12 -12.51
N ASP A 335 -26.48 8.30 -13.32
CA ASP A 335 -26.59 8.43 -14.78
C ASP A 335 -27.21 7.20 -15.48
N ARG A 336 -27.14 6.02 -14.85
CA ARG A 336 -27.69 4.77 -15.41
C ARG A 336 -29.17 4.54 -15.07
N ARG A 337 -29.77 5.34 -14.17
CA ARG A 337 -31.20 5.25 -13.82
C ARG A 337 -32.03 6.37 -14.43
N GLY A 338 -31.85 6.57 -15.73
CA GLY A 338 -32.77 7.34 -16.54
C GLY A 338 -34.22 6.87 -16.37
N ASN A 339 -35.13 7.82 -16.08
CA ASN A 339 -36.58 7.66 -16.05
C ASN A 339 -37.18 6.71 -15.00
N ARG A 340 -37.16 7.13 -13.72
CA ARG A 340 -38.33 6.92 -12.83
C ARG A 340 -38.74 8.21 -12.13
N GLN A 341 -39.66 8.92 -12.79
CA GLN A 341 -40.72 9.76 -12.23
C GLN A 341 -40.32 10.90 -11.26
N ARG A 342 -40.59 12.13 -11.70
CA ARG A 342 -40.74 13.30 -10.82
C ARG A 342 -41.76 13.01 -9.72
N ASP A 343 -41.43 13.43 -8.51
CA ASP A 343 -42.36 14.17 -7.66
C ASP A 343 -41.70 15.53 -7.37
N ASP A 344 -42.30 16.62 -7.87
CA ASP A 344 -41.74 17.97 -7.74
C ASP A 344 -42.06 18.53 -6.34
N ALA A 345 -41.11 18.43 -5.39
CA ALA A 345 -41.23 18.92 -4.02
C ALA A 345 -40.05 19.82 -3.61
N GLU A 346 -40.29 21.13 -3.62
CA GLU A 346 -39.50 22.23 -3.01
C GLU A 346 -37.97 22.22 -3.17
N GLY A 347 -37.47 23.02 -4.11
CA GLY A 347 -36.04 23.21 -4.31
C GLY A 347 -35.34 24.00 -3.21
N LYS A 348 -34.37 23.36 -2.53
CA LYS A 348 -33.16 24.01 -2.00
C LYS A 348 -31.95 23.26 -2.57
N GLY A 349 -31.02 24.00 -3.16
CA GLY A 349 -29.86 23.42 -3.84
C GLY A 349 -28.91 22.71 -2.89
N ASN A 350 -28.37 21.57 -3.35
CA ASN A 350 -27.27 20.86 -2.69
C ASN A 350 -26.40 20.15 -3.74
N ASP A 351 -25.76 20.91 -4.62
CA ASP A 351 -24.90 20.36 -5.69
C ASP A 351 -23.68 19.59 -5.16
N GLY A 352 -23.29 19.80 -3.89
CA GLY A 352 -22.33 18.95 -3.18
C GLY A 352 -22.76 17.47 -3.04
N ASN A 353 -23.99 17.12 -3.39
CA ASN A 353 -24.50 15.75 -3.44
C ASN A 353 -24.23 15.03 -4.78
N LYS A 354 -23.39 15.59 -5.66
CA LYS A 354 -22.93 14.98 -6.93
C LYS A 354 -21.43 14.63 -6.94
N ALA A 355 -20.64 15.23 -6.06
CA ALA A 355 -19.17 15.09 -6.06
C ALA A 355 -18.73 13.80 -5.35
N GLY A 356 -17.76 13.10 -5.93
CA GLY A 356 -17.22 11.84 -5.44
C GLY A 356 -16.53 11.94 -4.08
N PRO A 357 -16.18 10.79 -3.45
CA PRO A 357 -15.69 10.76 -2.08
C PRO A 357 -14.35 11.49 -1.84
N PHE A 358 -13.56 11.71 -2.90
CA PHE A 358 -12.28 12.43 -2.87
C PHE A 358 -12.24 13.58 -3.91
N ASP A 359 -13.40 14.02 -4.38
CA ASP A 359 -13.55 15.17 -5.28
C ASP A 359 -13.58 16.46 -4.44
N PHE A 360 -12.43 17.08 -4.22
CA PHE A 360 -12.30 18.20 -3.28
C PHE A 360 -12.97 19.48 -3.81
N LEU A 361 -14.13 19.85 -3.25
CA LEU A 361 -14.86 21.07 -3.61
C LEU A 361 -14.52 22.26 -2.71
N HIS A 362 -13.99 22.00 -1.51
CA HIS A 362 -13.73 23.01 -0.49
C HIS A 362 -12.30 22.99 0.05
N LEU A 363 -11.62 21.85 -0.06
CA LEU A 363 -10.21 21.69 0.26
C LEU A 363 -9.32 22.14 -0.90
N ASN A 364 -8.64 23.28 -0.75
CA ASN A 364 -7.63 23.75 -1.71
C ASN A 364 -6.33 22.95 -1.55
N LEU A 365 -5.66 22.60 -2.65
CA LEU A 365 -4.42 21.80 -2.64
C LEU A 365 -3.22 22.69 -2.96
N VAL A 366 -2.18 22.65 -2.11
CA VAL A 366 -1.02 23.57 -2.17
C VAL A 366 0.28 22.76 -2.24
N SER A 367 1.02 22.86 -3.35
CA SER A 367 2.24 22.05 -3.56
C SER A 367 3.52 22.78 -3.14
N THR A 368 3.54 24.11 -3.19
CA THR A 368 4.77 24.91 -3.08
C THR A 368 4.82 25.87 -1.89
N GLN A 369 6.05 26.23 -1.53
CA GLN A 369 6.33 27.19 -0.45
C GLN A 369 5.90 28.61 -0.83
N GLY A 370 5.97 29.00 -2.11
CA GLY A 370 5.50 30.31 -2.59
C GLY A 370 4.01 30.51 -2.31
N HIS A 371 3.18 29.54 -2.70
CA HIS A 371 1.74 29.57 -2.48
C HIS A 371 1.38 29.48 -0.97
N LEU A 372 2.01 28.61 -0.19
CA LEU A 372 1.81 28.58 1.28
C LEU A 372 2.06 29.95 1.93
N ASN A 373 3.14 30.64 1.53
CA ASN A 373 3.43 31.97 2.03
C ASN A 373 2.38 33.00 1.55
N ARG A 374 1.84 32.90 0.34
CA ARG A 374 0.73 33.75 -0.15
C ARG A 374 -0.51 33.59 0.75
N ILE A 375 -0.92 32.35 1.05
CA ILE A 375 -2.08 32.04 1.91
C ILE A 375 -1.87 32.53 3.36
N LEU A 376 -0.66 32.38 3.91
CA LEU A 376 -0.36 32.79 5.28
C LEU A 376 -0.25 34.31 5.44
N ASN A 377 0.29 35.02 4.43
CA ASN A 377 0.41 36.48 4.44
C ASN A 377 -0.86 37.20 3.93
N ASP A 378 -1.84 36.48 3.36
CA ASP A 378 -3.13 37.04 2.94
C ASP A 378 -3.84 37.69 4.14
N GLY A 379 -3.97 39.02 4.07
CA GLY A 379 -4.53 39.89 5.10
C GLY A 379 -6.05 39.85 5.26
N ASN A 380 -6.76 38.99 4.51
CA ASN A 380 -8.16 38.69 4.81
C ASN A 380 -8.32 38.18 6.25
N GLU A 381 -9.19 38.80 7.04
CA GLU A 381 -9.54 38.39 8.42
C GLU A 381 -10.37 37.08 8.48
N ARG A 382 -10.26 36.24 7.45
CA ARG A 382 -10.93 34.95 7.31
C ARG A 382 -10.12 33.89 8.06
N GLY A 383 -10.75 33.14 8.95
CA GLY A 383 -10.12 31.98 9.61
C GLY A 383 -9.70 30.91 8.59
N LYS A 384 -8.59 30.22 8.88
CA LYS A 384 -7.92 29.27 7.98
C LYS A 384 -7.71 27.93 8.70
N VAL A 385 -7.78 26.81 7.98
CA VAL A 385 -7.45 25.46 8.45
C VAL A 385 -6.45 24.88 7.46
N ILE A 386 -5.26 24.54 7.96
CA ILE A 386 -4.11 24.09 7.19
C ILE A 386 -3.73 22.70 7.68
N ILE A 387 -3.93 21.70 6.83
CA ILE A 387 -3.44 20.34 7.01
C ILE A 387 -2.08 20.27 6.31
N ALA A 388 -1.00 19.84 6.98
CA ALA A 388 0.35 19.91 6.40
C ALA A 388 1.27 18.75 6.81
N SER A 389 2.11 18.29 5.89
CA SER A 389 3.23 17.38 6.21
C SER A 389 4.43 18.14 6.78
N ASP A 390 5.15 17.66 7.80
CA ASP A 390 5.04 16.36 8.49
C ASP A 390 4.43 16.45 9.92
N SER A 391 3.96 15.30 10.43
CA SER A 391 3.50 15.05 11.80
C SER A 391 4.42 15.56 12.92
N SER A 392 5.74 15.48 12.77
CA SER A 392 6.71 15.86 13.83
C SER A 392 6.88 17.36 14.06
N LEU A 393 6.39 18.20 13.14
CA LEU A 393 6.71 19.63 13.05
C LEU A 393 8.22 19.94 12.89
N GLY A 394 9.07 18.93 12.63
CA GLY A 394 10.53 19.08 12.47
C GLY A 394 10.98 19.45 11.06
N TRP A 395 10.16 19.18 10.04
CA TRP A 395 10.45 19.40 8.62
C TRP A 395 9.16 19.58 7.80
N GLY A 396 9.31 19.87 6.50
CA GLY A 396 8.19 20.12 5.58
C GLY A 396 7.39 21.38 5.89
N PHE A 397 6.22 21.46 5.27
CA PHE A 397 5.31 22.61 5.34
C PHE A 397 4.68 22.82 6.72
N SER A 398 4.54 21.78 7.54
CA SER A 398 3.98 21.90 8.88
C SER A 398 4.88 22.73 9.81
N ARG A 399 6.21 22.49 9.74
CA ARG A 399 7.24 23.34 10.35
C ARG A 399 7.12 24.77 9.86
N GLU A 400 6.99 24.98 8.56
CA GLU A 400 7.04 26.31 7.93
C GLU A 400 5.79 27.15 8.20
N ALA A 401 4.61 26.52 8.15
CA ALA A 401 3.37 27.10 8.65
C ALA A 401 3.51 27.43 10.15
N LEU A 402 4.07 26.54 10.97
CA LEU A 402 4.27 26.83 12.40
C LEU A 402 5.23 27.99 12.64
N MET A 403 6.34 28.12 11.89
CA MET A 403 7.25 29.27 12.00
C MET A 403 6.54 30.62 11.77
N ARG A 404 5.58 30.66 10.83
CA ARG A 404 4.75 31.85 10.55
C ARG A 404 3.67 32.06 11.62
N LEU A 405 2.98 30.99 12.02
CA LEU A 405 1.81 31.04 12.90
C LEU A 405 2.14 31.17 14.39
N ALA A 406 3.37 30.85 14.81
CA ALA A 406 3.74 30.73 16.23
C ALA A 406 3.56 32.01 17.07
N SER A 407 3.63 33.19 16.44
CA SER A 407 3.62 34.48 17.13
C SER A 407 2.24 35.02 17.55
N ASP A 408 1.14 34.41 17.07
CA ASP A 408 -0.24 34.87 17.32
C ASP A 408 -1.01 33.90 18.23
N GLU A 409 -1.58 34.46 19.30
CA GLU A 409 -2.37 33.79 20.35
C GLU A 409 -3.74 33.31 19.86
N LYS A 410 -4.20 33.78 18.70
CA LYS A 410 -5.43 33.30 18.03
C LYS A 410 -5.26 31.90 17.43
N ASN A 411 -4.03 31.47 17.12
CA ASN A 411 -3.78 30.25 16.37
C ASN A 411 -3.84 28.99 17.26
N LEU A 412 -4.20 27.85 16.66
CA LEU A 412 -4.28 26.54 17.31
C LEU A 412 -3.50 25.51 16.50
N VAL A 413 -2.62 24.75 17.15
CA VAL A 413 -2.04 23.51 16.62
C VAL A 413 -2.82 22.34 17.20
N VAL A 414 -3.38 21.48 16.34
CA VAL A 414 -4.09 20.25 16.75
C VAL A 414 -3.23 19.05 16.40
N LEU A 415 -2.60 18.46 17.42
CA LEU A 415 -1.83 17.23 17.28
C LEU A 415 -2.78 16.04 17.11
N THR A 416 -2.64 15.32 16.00
CA THR A 416 -3.53 14.21 15.60
C THR A 416 -3.01 12.83 15.98
N GLU A 417 -1.80 12.74 16.54
CA GLU A 417 -1.20 11.48 17.00
C GLU A 417 -0.36 11.70 18.26
N ARG A 418 -0.05 10.60 18.96
CA ARG A 418 0.79 10.64 20.15
C ARG A 418 2.26 10.78 19.77
N SER A 419 2.74 12.02 19.69
CA SER A 419 4.15 12.36 19.40
C SER A 419 5.08 12.20 20.62
N ASP A 420 4.65 11.44 21.63
CA ASP A 420 5.33 11.26 22.91
C ASP A 420 6.71 10.59 22.73
N GLY A 421 7.79 11.32 22.97
CA GLY A 421 9.17 10.89 22.69
C GLY A 421 9.65 11.08 21.25
N LYS A 422 8.82 11.60 20.34
CA LYS A 422 9.25 11.94 18.96
C LYS A 422 10.28 13.07 18.95
N LEU A 423 11.15 13.02 17.96
CA LEU A 423 11.99 14.12 17.53
C LEU A 423 11.15 15.25 16.91
N GLY A 424 11.73 16.45 16.82
CA GLY A 424 11.02 17.65 16.37
C GLY A 424 10.25 18.35 17.48
N TRP A 425 9.25 19.15 17.13
CA TRP A 425 8.51 20.00 18.07
C TRP A 425 7.20 19.37 18.55
N ALA A 426 6.58 18.47 17.78
CA ALA A 426 5.32 17.84 18.16
C ALA A 426 5.41 17.10 19.51
N GLY A 427 6.52 16.41 19.80
CA GLY A 427 6.72 15.74 21.09
C GLY A 427 6.81 16.68 22.29
N ASN A 428 7.48 17.83 22.14
CA ASN A 428 7.56 18.84 23.20
C ASN A 428 6.18 19.49 23.45
N LEU A 429 5.48 19.87 22.39
CA LEU A 429 4.13 20.45 22.47
C LEU A 429 3.13 19.46 23.07
N TRP A 430 3.23 18.17 22.72
CA TRP A 430 2.40 17.11 23.29
C TRP A 430 2.68 16.89 24.78
N GLN A 431 3.96 16.87 25.19
CA GLN A 431 4.33 16.78 26.61
C GLN A 431 3.77 17.98 27.40
N GLN A 432 3.92 19.22 26.91
CA GLN A 432 3.37 20.41 27.58
C GLN A 432 1.84 20.36 27.69
N TRP A 433 1.15 19.87 26.65
CA TRP A 433 -0.30 19.66 26.69
C TRP A 433 -0.68 18.62 27.76
N LYS A 434 0.04 17.49 27.84
CA LYS A 434 -0.19 16.43 28.85
C LYS A 434 0.11 16.89 30.27
N GLU A 435 1.14 17.70 30.47
CA GLU A 435 1.47 18.28 31.78
C GLU A 435 0.43 19.29 32.25
N LYS A 436 -0.04 20.19 31.36
CA LYS A 436 -1.05 21.22 31.71
C LYS A 436 -2.49 20.69 31.78
N THR A 437 -2.82 19.57 31.11
CA THR A 437 -4.13 18.88 31.25
C THR A 437 -4.14 17.80 32.33
N GLY A 438 -2.96 17.27 32.69
CA GLY A 438 -2.76 16.26 33.73
C GLY A 438 -3.16 14.84 33.31
N SER A 439 -2.69 13.84 34.08
CA SER A 439 -2.85 12.41 33.78
C SER A 439 -4.29 11.89 33.73
N GLY A 440 -5.29 12.72 33.99
CA GLY A 440 -6.72 12.40 33.82
C GLY A 440 -7.31 12.78 32.46
N GLY A 441 -6.61 13.61 31.66
CA GLY A 441 -7.11 14.15 30.39
C GLY A 441 -7.46 13.07 29.36
N GLU A 442 -6.56 12.10 29.15
CA GLU A 442 -6.75 11.01 28.18
C GLU A 442 -7.91 10.06 28.55
N ALA A 443 -8.25 9.92 29.84
CA ALA A 443 -9.16 8.88 30.33
C ALA A 443 -10.59 9.35 30.65
N ASN A 444 -10.82 10.64 30.91
CA ASN A 444 -12.13 11.15 31.36
C ASN A 444 -12.60 12.45 30.66
N ALA A 445 -11.86 12.98 29.68
CA ALA A 445 -12.28 14.18 28.97
C ALA A 445 -13.50 13.90 28.05
N THR A 446 -14.68 14.34 28.48
CA THR A 446 -15.91 14.34 27.65
C THR A 446 -15.94 15.44 26.60
N ASP A 447 -14.98 16.37 26.66
CA ASP A 447 -14.85 17.52 25.76
C ASP A 447 -13.37 17.88 25.57
N TRP A 448 -13.06 18.61 24.50
CA TRP A 448 -11.67 18.86 24.09
C TRP A 448 -11.02 20.01 24.87
N GLN A 449 -9.68 19.97 25.00
CA GLN A 449 -8.92 20.89 25.84
C GLN A 449 -7.79 21.57 25.06
N GLU A 450 -7.80 22.90 25.05
CA GLU A 450 -6.72 23.73 24.51
C GLU A 450 -5.80 24.24 25.63
N VAL A 451 -4.51 24.37 25.31
CA VAL A 451 -3.45 24.80 26.22
C VAL A 451 -2.72 25.97 25.55
N SER A 452 -2.74 27.16 26.17
CA SER A 452 -1.94 28.30 25.70
C SER A 452 -0.45 28.12 26.04
N LEU A 453 0.42 28.58 25.15
CA LEU A 453 1.87 28.65 25.36
C LEU A 453 2.25 30.07 25.82
N ASP A 454 2.95 30.18 26.94
CA ASP A 454 3.15 31.45 27.66
C ASP A 454 4.30 32.31 27.09
N GLY A 455 4.35 32.47 25.76
CA GLY A 455 5.41 33.23 25.08
C GLY A 455 6.79 32.55 25.16
N GLN A 456 6.84 31.22 25.21
CA GLN A 456 8.09 30.47 25.34
C GLN A 456 9.01 30.73 24.14
N ARG A 457 10.32 30.90 24.39
CA ARG A 457 11.33 30.89 23.33
C ARG A 457 11.77 29.46 23.05
N ALA A 458 11.69 29.05 21.79
CA ALA A 458 12.25 27.81 21.29
C ALA A 458 13.32 28.12 20.23
N GLU A 459 14.43 27.39 20.27
CA GLU A 459 15.43 27.42 19.20
C GLU A 459 15.13 26.30 18.19
N LEU A 460 15.24 26.62 16.91
CA LEU A 460 15.03 25.72 15.79
C LEU A 460 16.31 25.66 14.95
N ASP A 461 16.86 24.46 14.78
CA ASP A 461 17.97 24.21 13.86
C ASP A 461 17.38 23.84 12.50
N ILE A 462 17.43 24.77 11.54
CA ILE A 462 16.86 24.58 10.20
C ILE A 462 17.92 24.01 9.26
N PRO A 463 17.83 22.72 8.87
CA PRO A 463 18.73 22.15 7.87
C PRO A 463 18.39 22.67 6.48
N HIS A 464 19.42 23.03 5.72
CA HIS A 464 19.32 23.49 4.34
C HIS A 464 20.45 22.86 3.51
N ARG A 465 20.16 22.60 2.24
CA ARG A 465 21.08 21.99 1.28
C ARG A 465 21.95 23.08 0.66
N THR A 466 23.27 22.93 0.71
CA THR A 466 24.22 23.84 0.03
C THR A 466 25.07 23.03 -0.95
N PRO A 467 25.24 23.46 -2.21
CA PRO A 467 26.06 22.74 -3.18
C PRO A 467 27.52 22.65 -2.71
N LEU A 468 28.23 21.60 -3.14
CA LEU A 468 29.67 21.50 -2.93
C LEU A 468 30.39 22.43 -3.92
N GLU A 469 31.36 23.19 -3.43
CA GLU A 469 32.12 24.16 -4.22
C GLU A 469 33.63 23.95 -4.04
N GLY A 470 34.40 24.30 -5.07
CA GLY A 470 35.86 24.25 -5.05
C GLY A 470 36.41 22.87 -4.67
N GLN A 471 37.29 22.83 -3.66
CA GLN A 471 38.01 21.63 -3.25
C GLN A 471 37.09 20.49 -2.78
N GLU A 472 35.92 20.79 -2.21
CA GLU A 472 34.94 19.78 -1.80
C GLU A 472 34.34 19.06 -3.01
N LEU A 473 34.03 19.81 -4.08
CA LEU A 473 33.50 19.27 -5.32
C LEU A 473 34.57 18.48 -6.10
N GLU A 474 35.82 18.94 -6.10
CA GLU A 474 36.91 18.15 -6.67
C GLU A 474 37.14 16.84 -5.91
N ALA A 475 37.02 16.85 -4.58
CA ALA A 475 37.12 15.64 -3.75
C ALA A 475 35.95 14.67 -4.02
N TYR A 476 34.73 15.20 -4.18
CA TYR A 476 33.56 14.45 -4.64
C TYR A 476 33.83 13.75 -5.98
N ASN A 477 34.24 14.51 -7.00
CA ASN A 477 34.48 13.99 -8.35
C ASN A 477 35.58 12.91 -8.38
N ARG A 478 36.68 13.12 -7.65
CA ARG A 478 37.77 12.12 -7.53
C ARG A 478 37.30 10.81 -6.93
N HIS A 479 36.48 10.85 -5.87
CA HIS A 479 35.94 9.66 -5.24
C HIS A 479 34.93 8.94 -6.13
N PHE A 480 34.02 9.69 -6.77
CA PHE A 480 33.00 9.14 -7.66
C PHE A 480 33.63 8.42 -8.86
N ALA A 481 34.66 9.02 -9.48
CA ALA A 481 35.44 8.38 -10.53
C ALA A 481 36.17 7.12 -10.05
N ALA A 482 36.76 7.14 -8.84
CA ALA A 482 37.39 5.96 -8.24
C ALA A 482 36.37 4.83 -7.97
N GLN A 483 35.16 5.16 -7.54
CA GLN A 483 34.07 4.21 -7.32
C GLN A 483 33.58 3.58 -8.63
N GLN A 484 33.40 4.37 -9.70
CA GLN A 484 33.11 3.86 -11.04
C GLN A 484 34.23 2.98 -11.59
N ALA A 485 35.50 3.32 -11.33
CA ALA A 485 36.66 2.50 -11.72
C ALA A 485 36.68 1.13 -11.01
N LEU A 486 36.24 1.06 -9.74
CA LEU A 486 36.11 -0.20 -9.02
C LEU A 486 34.93 -1.05 -9.54
N THR A 487 33.78 -0.44 -9.80
CA THR A 487 32.60 -1.14 -10.35
C THR A 487 32.89 -1.72 -11.74
N SER A 488 33.51 -0.95 -12.64
CA SER A 488 33.88 -1.40 -13.99
C SER A 488 35.01 -2.44 -13.98
N GLN A 489 35.97 -2.37 -13.03
CA GLN A 489 36.92 -3.47 -12.80
C GLN A 489 36.21 -4.75 -12.34
N HIS A 490 35.25 -4.66 -11.42
CA HIS A 490 34.50 -5.84 -10.97
C HIS A 490 33.66 -6.46 -12.11
N GLN A 491 32.99 -5.63 -12.92
CA GLN A 491 32.21 -6.07 -14.08
C GLN A 491 33.09 -6.72 -15.18
N SER A 492 34.27 -6.16 -15.45
CA SER A 492 35.22 -6.75 -16.41
C SER A 492 35.90 -8.03 -15.91
N LEU A 493 36.10 -8.19 -14.60
CA LEU A 493 36.55 -9.46 -14.02
C LEU A 493 35.48 -10.56 -14.12
N LEU A 494 34.20 -10.20 -13.97
CA LEU A 494 33.08 -11.12 -14.18
C LEU A 494 32.97 -11.56 -15.65
N SER A 495 33.08 -10.64 -16.61
CA SER A 495 33.00 -11.00 -18.04
C SER A 495 34.20 -11.82 -18.55
N ASN A 496 35.40 -11.60 -17.99
CA ASN A 496 36.59 -12.41 -18.32
C ASN A 496 36.59 -13.83 -17.70
N SER A 497 35.60 -14.18 -16.86
CA SER A 497 35.65 -15.45 -16.09
C SER A 497 35.26 -16.71 -16.88
N GLY A 498 34.82 -16.57 -18.13
CA GLY A 498 34.67 -17.69 -19.09
C GLY A 498 33.58 -18.71 -18.79
N LEU A 499 32.68 -18.45 -17.85
CA LEU A 499 31.53 -19.33 -17.56
C LEU A 499 30.40 -19.07 -18.58
N PRO A 500 29.78 -20.11 -19.16
CA PRO A 500 28.75 -19.92 -20.18
C PRO A 500 27.41 -19.49 -19.56
N SER A 501 27.02 -18.24 -19.80
CA SER A 501 25.70 -17.70 -19.42
C SER A 501 24.58 -18.47 -20.11
N SER A 502 23.80 -19.24 -19.34
CA SER A 502 22.57 -19.89 -19.80
C SER A 502 21.36 -19.20 -19.17
N MET A 503 20.39 -18.82 -20.01
CA MET A 503 19.06 -18.32 -19.64
C MET A 503 18.99 -16.96 -18.90
N GLY A 504 19.17 -15.88 -19.67
CA GLY A 504 18.07 -14.94 -19.87
C GLY A 504 17.78 -13.90 -18.78
N ALA A 505 18.57 -12.82 -18.79
CA ALA A 505 18.13 -11.48 -18.40
C ALA A 505 18.90 -10.47 -19.28
N GLU A 506 18.18 -9.65 -20.04
CA GLU A 506 18.76 -8.48 -20.71
C GLU A 506 19.00 -7.38 -19.65
N PRO A 507 20.20 -6.78 -19.57
CA PRO A 507 20.42 -5.54 -18.82
C PRO A 507 20.15 -4.34 -19.74
N ASP A 508 18.91 -3.82 -19.71
CA ASP A 508 18.56 -2.54 -20.33
C ASP A 508 19.11 -1.37 -19.50
N ASP A 509 20.40 -1.04 -19.68
CA ASP A 509 21.06 0.12 -19.06
C ASP A 509 20.98 1.36 -19.99
N ASP A 510 19.82 2.03 -20.02
CA ASP A 510 19.59 3.31 -20.72
C ASP A 510 20.20 4.51 -19.94
N ASP A 511 21.53 4.55 -19.83
CA ASP A 511 22.27 5.65 -19.18
C ASP A 511 22.36 6.89 -20.12
N ALA A 512 21.32 7.73 -20.07
CA ALA A 512 21.15 8.89 -20.95
C ALA A 512 22.05 10.10 -20.60
N SER A 513 23.28 10.08 -21.12
CA SER A 513 24.14 11.23 -21.48
C SER A 513 24.07 12.52 -20.64
N SER A 514 25.18 12.85 -19.96
CA SER A 514 25.61 14.25 -19.78
C SER A 514 26.85 14.51 -20.65
N SER A 515 26.94 15.69 -21.26
CA SER A 515 27.99 16.02 -22.22
C SER A 515 29.14 16.80 -21.59
N SER A 516 30.35 16.25 -21.66
CA SER A 516 31.59 17.02 -21.49
C SER A 516 32.70 16.43 -22.37
N ASP A 517 33.13 17.17 -23.38
CA ASP A 517 34.32 16.84 -24.18
C ASP A 517 35.58 17.00 -23.31
N ASP A 518 36.45 15.99 -23.28
CA ASP A 518 37.86 16.18 -22.87
C ASP A 518 38.76 15.10 -23.52
N ASP A 519 39.59 15.52 -24.47
CA ASP A 519 40.51 14.64 -25.21
C ASP A 519 41.73 14.28 -24.35
N SER A 520 41.94 12.99 -24.07
CA SER A 520 43.19 12.49 -23.46
C SER A 520 43.67 11.17 -24.07
N ASP A 521 44.18 11.29 -25.30
CA ASP A 521 44.72 10.16 -26.07
C ASP A 521 46.00 9.58 -25.42
N SER A 522 46.14 8.25 -25.42
CA SER A 522 47.36 7.57 -24.94
C SER A 522 47.69 6.34 -25.80
N GLU A 523 48.42 6.59 -26.89
CA GLU A 523 48.81 5.57 -27.86
C GLU A 523 49.50 4.34 -27.23
N ARG A 524 48.97 3.14 -27.49
CA ARG A 524 49.75 1.88 -27.46
C ARG A 524 49.43 1.00 -28.66
N GLN A 525 50.27 1.12 -29.68
CA GLN A 525 50.23 0.35 -30.93
C GLN A 525 50.52 -1.16 -30.69
N GLY A 526 49.80 -2.07 -31.36
CA GLY A 526 49.91 -3.51 -31.06
C GLY A 526 49.33 -4.50 -32.07
N LYS A 527 49.94 -4.59 -33.27
CA LYS A 527 49.78 -5.68 -34.28
C LYS A 527 48.39 -5.95 -34.87
N ALA A 528 48.21 -5.39 -36.07
CA ALA A 528 47.20 -5.75 -37.07
C ALA A 528 47.24 -7.24 -37.52
N LEU A 529 46.20 -7.66 -38.27
CA LEU A 529 46.31 -7.96 -39.71
C LEU A 529 44.94 -8.20 -40.41
N THR A 530 44.81 -7.67 -41.64
CA THR A 530 43.88 -8.10 -42.74
C THR A 530 42.35 -8.04 -42.54
N THR A 531 41.49 -7.66 -43.50
CA THR A 531 41.67 -7.33 -44.94
C THR A 531 40.70 -6.21 -45.42
N ALA A 532 40.98 -5.60 -46.58
CA ALA A 532 40.21 -4.52 -47.24
C ALA A 532 38.76 -4.94 -47.65
N ASN A 533 37.80 -4.06 -47.95
CA ASN A 533 37.82 -2.72 -48.58
C ASN A 533 36.94 -1.71 -47.80
N SER A 534 37.40 -0.49 -47.50
CA SER A 534 37.42 0.73 -48.34
C SER A 534 36.06 1.10 -48.98
N LYS A 535 35.56 2.35 -48.95
CA LYS A 535 36.32 3.63 -48.95
C LYS A 535 35.55 4.81 -48.31
N LYS A 536 35.94 5.26 -47.10
CA LYS A 536 35.61 6.58 -46.50
C LYS A 536 36.86 7.14 -45.80
N ILE A 537 37.54 8.09 -46.44
CA ILE A 537 38.79 8.75 -46.00
C ILE A 537 38.82 10.13 -46.69
N SER A 538 39.17 11.26 -46.06
CA SER A 538 39.26 11.65 -44.64
C SER A 538 39.32 13.19 -44.55
N ALA A 539 38.83 13.79 -43.46
CA ALA A 539 38.99 15.23 -43.20
C ALA A 539 40.17 15.57 -42.25
N ALA A 540 40.85 14.55 -41.72
CA ALA A 540 41.74 14.63 -40.55
C ALA A 540 43.25 14.63 -40.89
N THR A 541 43.68 15.32 -41.96
CA THR A 541 45.06 15.17 -42.49
C THR A 541 45.76 16.51 -42.80
N VAL A 542 45.21 17.65 -42.38
CA VAL A 542 45.68 18.98 -42.82
C VAL A 542 46.25 19.87 -41.70
N MET A 543 45.92 19.63 -40.42
CA MET A 543 46.25 20.54 -39.32
C MET A 543 47.42 20.07 -38.43
N LEU A 544 48.56 19.72 -39.05
CA LEU A 544 49.82 19.50 -38.34
C LEU A 544 50.99 20.21 -39.05
N GLY A 545 51.21 21.48 -38.71
CA GLY A 545 52.31 22.28 -39.25
C GLY A 545 52.05 23.79 -39.14
N GLY A 546 52.89 24.51 -38.39
CA GLY A 546 52.73 25.95 -38.17
C GLY A 546 53.42 26.82 -39.24
N ALA A 547 52.72 27.87 -39.69
CA ALA A 547 53.30 28.97 -40.46
C ALA A 547 52.56 30.29 -40.13
N THR A 548 53.30 31.40 -39.98
CA THR A 548 52.75 32.72 -39.63
C THR A 548 52.31 33.52 -40.88
N PRO A 549 51.43 34.54 -40.73
CA PRO A 549 50.49 34.92 -41.80
C PRO A 549 50.97 36.06 -42.71
N SER A 550 50.37 36.17 -43.90
CA SER A 550 50.44 37.36 -44.75
C SER A 550 49.17 37.60 -45.58
N ARG A 551 48.46 38.70 -45.28
CA ARG A 551 47.59 39.53 -46.15
C ARG A 551 46.68 38.77 -47.15
N TYR A 552 45.36 38.68 -46.94
CA TYR A 552 44.43 39.81 -47.01
C TYR A 552 43.10 39.49 -46.27
N GLY A 553 42.32 40.51 -45.91
CA GLY A 553 41.15 40.34 -45.05
C GLY A 553 39.86 39.90 -45.76
N ALA A 554 39.16 38.94 -45.15
CA ALA A 554 37.75 38.62 -45.35
C ALA A 554 37.17 38.07 -44.01
N GLY A 555 35.84 37.93 -43.93
CA GLY A 555 35.15 37.50 -42.70
C GLY A 555 35.41 36.03 -42.29
N LYS A 556 35.03 35.68 -41.06
CA LYS A 556 35.04 34.30 -40.55
C LYS A 556 34.31 33.34 -41.50
N VAL A 557 34.89 32.17 -41.70
CA VAL A 557 34.20 31.00 -42.29
C VAL A 557 33.82 30.08 -41.15
N ASP A 558 32.60 30.22 -40.64
CA ASP A 558 32.05 29.31 -39.63
C ASP A 558 31.54 28.04 -40.33
N ILE A 559 31.96 26.86 -39.86
CA ILE A 559 31.60 25.55 -40.43
C ILE A 559 30.79 24.77 -39.40
N GLY A 560 29.61 24.28 -39.79
CA GLY A 560 28.73 23.44 -38.95
C GLY A 560 27.25 23.76 -39.13
N ILE A 561 26.41 23.15 -38.28
CA ILE A 561 24.93 23.27 -38.29
C ILE A 561 24.44 24.73 -38.21
N ASN A 562 25.24 25.64 -37.62
CA ASN A 562 24.97 27.07 -37.57
C ASN A 562 24.74 27.75 -38.93
N ILE A 563 25.18 27.15 -40.06
CA ILE A 563 24.88 27.65 -41.41
C ILE A 563 23.37 27.66 -41.69
N LEU A 564 22.63 26.65 -41.21
CA LEU A 564 21.18 26.54 -41.41
C LEU A 564 20.42 27.54 -40.51
N LEU A 565 20.83 27.67 -39.25
CA LEU A 565 20.14 28.48 -38.24
C LEU A 565 20.42 29.99 -38.33
N ARG A 566 21.43 30.43 -39.09
CA ARG A 566 21.82 31.86 -39.19
C ARG A 566 21.86 32.41 -40.62
N GLY A 567 21.40 31.64 -41.61
CA GLY A 567 21.22 32.13 -42.98
C GLY A 567 20.14 33.21 -43.07
N LYS A 568 20.50 34.45 -43.43
CA LYS A 568 19.52 35.54 -43.61
C LYS A 568 18.49 35.21 -44.71
N GLY A 569 17.31 34.76 -44.30
CA GLY A 569 16.19 34.42 -45.18
C GLY A 569 15.73 32.95 -45.10
N VAL A 570 16.43 32.09 -44.35
CA VAL A 570 16.01 30.72 -44.05
C VAL A 570 15.13 30.74 -42.78
N TYR A 571 14.00 30.05 -42.82
CA TYR A 571 13.08 29.84 -41.70
C TYR A 571 12.40 28.48 -41.87
N ASP A 572 12.36 27.66 -40.83
CA ASP A 572 11.75 26.31 -40.91
C ASP A 572 10.21 26.35 -40.98
N TYR A 573 9.58 27.47 -40.59
CA TYR A 573 8.14 27.67 -40.71
C TYR A 573 7.77 29.16 -40.89
N ASP A 574 7.04 29.50 -41.96
CA ASP A 574 6.67 30.90 -42.25
C ASP A 574 5.34 31.31 -41.61
N VAL A 575 5.40 31.80 -40.38
CA VAL A 575 4.24 32.31 -39.63
C VAL A 575 3.68 33.64 -40.13
N ARG A 576 4.27 34.29 -41.15
CA ARG A 576 3.90 35.67 -41.57
C ARG A 576 2.50 35.79 -42.20
N GLY A 577 1.86 34.67 -42.54
CA GLY A 577 0.45 34.60 -42.95
C GLY A 577 -0.54 34.10 -41.88
N ALA A 578 -0.06 33.59 -40.74
CA ALA A 578 -0.89 32.90 -39.75
C ALA A 578 -1.69 33.85 -38.85
N LYS A 579 -2.89 33.40 -38.41
CA LYS A 579 -3.77 34.13 -37.47
C LYS A 579 -4.30 33.19 -36.39
N GLY A 580 -4.56 33.75 -35.20
CA GLY A 580 -5.01 32.99 -34.03
C GLY A 580 -3.90 32.12 -33.43
N ARG A 581 -4.30 31.07 -32.69
CA ARG A 581 -3.40 30.19 -31.92
C ARG A 581 -2.25 29.59 -32.75
N ASN A 582 -2.49 29.34 -34.04
CA ASN A 582 -1.51 28.81 -35.01
C ASN A 582 -0.33 29.76 -35.31
N ARG A 583 -0.30 30.99 -34.76
CA ARG A 583 0.86 31.89 -34.79
C ARG A 583 1.75 31.77 -33.54
N MET A 584 1.26 31.12 -32.47
CA MET A 584 2.00 30.91 -31.22
C MET A 584 2.60 29.50 -31.20
N PHE A 585 1.81 28.49 -31.56
CA PHE A 585 2.25 27.09 -31.62
C PHE A 585 2.08 26.54 -33.05
N PRO A 586 3.17 26.12 -33.72
CA PRO A 586 3.12 25.52 -35.06
C PRO A 586 2.47 24.12 -35.10
N PHE A 587 2.34 23.45 -33.95
CA PHE A 587 1.83 22.10 -33.83
C PHE A 587 0.36 22.09 -33.36
N VAL A 588 -0.49 21.34 -34.07
CA VAL A 588 -1.90 21.16 -33.70
C VAL A 588 -2.16 19.67 -33.50
N MET A 589 -2.19 19.23 -32.24
CA MET A 589 -2.64 17.89 -31.89
C MET A 589 -4.08 17.68 -32.37
N ARG A 590 -4.27 16.81 -33.36
CA ARG A 590 -5.59 16.37 -33.79
C ARG A 590 -6.08 15.29 -32.83
N ARG A 591 -7.32 15.41 -32.35
CA ARG A 591 -7.97 14.36 -31.56
C ARG A 591 -8.04 13.08 -32.40
N ARG A 592 -7.34 12.04 -31.93
CA ARG A 592 -7.32 10.69 -32.51
C ARG A 592 -8.73 10.10 -32.50
N ARG A 593 -9.07 9.30 -33.51
CA ARG A 593 -10.31 8.51 -33.51
C ARG A 593 -9.97 7.07 -33.19
N VAL A 594 -10.65 6.51 -32.19
CA VAL A 594 -10.51 5.12 -31.75
C VAL A 594 -11.85 4.42 -32.01
N ASP A 595 -11.80 3.23 -32.59
CA ASP A 595 -12.94 2.33 -32.75
C ASP A 595 -12.77 1.07 -31.87
N GLU A 596 -13.64 0.08 -32.04
CA GLU A 596 -13.64 -1.14 -31.21
C GLU A 596 -12.40 -2.04 -31.42
N TYR A 597 -11.56 -1.76 -32.42
CA TYR A 597 -10.34 -2.51 -32.74
C TYR A 597 -9.05 -1.70 -32.60
N GLY A 598 -9.11 -0.37 -32.46
CA GLY A 598 -7.96 0.46 -32.12
C GLY A 598 -8.03 1.88 -32.68
N GLU A 599 -6.86 2.51 -32.85
CA GLU A 599 -6.77 3.82 -33.48
C GLU A 599 -6.93 3.74 -35.00
N VAL A 600 -7.83 4.56 -35.56
CA VAL A 600 -8.17 4.55 -36.98
C VAL A 600 -7.06 5.23 -37.79
N VAL A 601 -6.10 4.44 -38.23
CA VAL A 601 -4.95 4.86 -39.05
C VAL A 601 -5.41 5.51 -40.36
N ARG A 602 -4.87 6.68 -40.67
CA ARG A 602 -5.07 7.40 -41.94
C ARG A 602 -3.89 7.17 -42.86
N ALA A 603 -4.13 6.66 -44.06
CA ALA A 603 -3.07 6.40 -45.05
C ALA A 603 -2.26 7.67 -45.37
N ASP A 604 -2.95 8.81 -45.51
CA ASP A 604 -2.39 10.12 -45.85
C ASP A 604 -1.36 10.64 -44.83
N GLU A 605 -1.38 10.14 -43.59
CA GLU A 605 -0.44 10.51 -42.52
C GLU A 605 0.83 9.63 -42.52
N TYR A 606 0.88 8.60 -43.39
CA TYR A 606 2.03 7.68 -43.57
C TYR A 606 2.61 7.66 -45.00
N MET A 607 2.14 8.54 -45.89
CA MET A 607 2.73 8.81 -47.21
C MET A 607 4.17 9.33 -47.07
N ARG A 608 5.09 8.91 -47.97
CA ARG A 608 6.47 9.43 -47.94
C ARG A 608 6.49 10.91 -48.34
N ALA A 609 7.47 11.65 -47.82
CA ALA A 609 7.61 13.07 -48.10
C ALA A 609 7.79 13.38 -49.60
N GLU A 610 8.38 12.46 -50.37
CA GLU A 610 8.53 12.58 -51.83
C GLU A 610 7.18 12.42 -52.56
N GLU A 611 6.43 11.33 -52.30
CA GLU A 611 5.10 11.08 -52.86
C GLU A 611 4.12 12.21 -52.49
N LYS A 612 4.19 12.71 -51.25
CA LYS A 612 3.41 13.85 -50.77
C LYS A 612 3.78 15.16 -51.47
N ALA A 613 5.07 15.39 -51.74
CA ALA A 613 5.50 16.57 -52.49
C ALA A 613 5.04 16.52 -53.95
N GLU A 614 5.01 15.33 -54.57
CA GLU A 614 4.41 15.17 -55.91
C GLU A 614 2.90 15.44 -55.88
N GLU A 615 2.16 14.93 -54.88
CA GLU A 615 0.73 15.16 -54.73
C GLU A 615 0.40 16.66 -54.47
N ASP A 616 1.15 17.32 -53.58
CA ASP A 616 1.04 18.78 -53.35
C ASP A 616 1.38 19.59 -54.64
N LEU A 617 2.31 19.12 -55.49
CA LEU A 617 2.59 19.75 -56.80
C LEU A 617 1.44 19.54 -57.81
N LEU A 618 0.84 18.34 -57.82
CA LEU A 618 -0.27 18.00 -58.71
C LEU A 618 -1.54 18.78 -58.35
N ASP A 619 -1.85 18.94 -57.06
CA ASP A 619 -2.96 19.80 -56.65
C ASP A 619 -2.62 21.29 -56.75
N ALA A 620 -1.36 21.72 -56.54
CA ALA A 620 -0.95 23.11 -56.81
C ALA A 620 -1.02 23.50 -58.30
N THR A 621 -0.94 22.53 -59.22
CA THR A 621 -1.20 22.76 -60.65
C THR A 621 -2.70 22.77 -60.97
N ARG A 622 -3.52 21.89 -60.37
CA ARG A 622 -4.99 21.93 -60.50
C ARG A 622 -5.62 23.21 -59.94
N VAL A 623 -5.21 23.65 -58.75
CA VAL A 623 -5.73 24.86 -58.07
C VAL A 623 -5.43 26.17 -58.83
N LYS A 624 -4.56 26.14 -59.86
CA LYS A 624 -4.29 27.28 -60.74
C LYS A 624 -5.33 27.53 -61.84
N GLU A 625 -6.10 26.53 -62.26
CA GLU A 625 -7.04 26.70 -63.38
C GLU A 625 -8.47 27.07 -62.95
N GLU A 626 -8.92 26.71 -61.74
CA GLU A 626 -10.27 27.02 -61.24
C GLU A 626 -10.32 28.10 -60.13
N ARG A 627 -10.20 29.39 -60.52
CA ARG A 627 -10.51 30.53 -59.63
C ARG A 627 -11.27 31.66 -60.32
N VAL A 628 -12.57 31.44 -60.59
CA VAL A 628 -13.49 32.50 -61.08
C VAL A 628 -14.81 32.54 -60.31
N MET A 629 -14.97 33.59 -59.48
CA MET A 629 -16.23 34.27 -59.07
C MET A 629 -17.40 33.45 -58.46
N GLY A 630 -17.78 33.78 -57.20
CA GLY A 630 -18.84 33.06 -56.45
C GLY A 630 -20.20 33.78 -56.29
N LYS A 631 -21.14 33.11 -55.59
CA LYS A 631 -22.44 33.67 -55.12
C LYS A 631 -22.95 32.95 -53.84
N LYS A 632 -24.13 33.33 -53.34
CA LYS A 632 -24.62 33.05 -51.96
C LYS A 632 -25.29 31.69 -51.74
N ARG A 633 -25.07 31.11 -50.54
CA ARG A 633 -25.94 30.23 -49.71
C ARG A 633 -27.22 29.62 -50.35
N LYS A 634 -27.37 28.29 -50.24
CA LYS A 634 -28.42 27.69 -49.37
C LYS A 634 -28.03 26.27 -48.89
N TRP A 635 -29.01 25.52 -48.36
CA TRP A 635 -28.90 24.42 -47.39
C TRP A 635 -29.25 23.05 -48.01
N ASP A 636 -28.86 21.98 -47.29
CA ASP A 636 -29.43 20.62 -47.23
C ASP A 636 -29.15 19.52 -48.28
N GLU A 637 -29.11 18.31 -47.68
CA GLU A 637 -29.36 16.92 -48.13
C GLU A 637 -28.57 16.21 -49.26
N ASN A 638 -27.91 15.13 -48.80
CA ASN A 638 -27.94 13.74 -49.29
C ASN A 638 -27.23 13.30 -50.58
N ASP A 639 -26.41 12.27 -50.40
CA ASP A 639 -25.86 11.41 -51.43
C ASP A 639 -26.86 10.28 -51.75
N ALA A 640 -27.53 10.35 -52.91
CA ALA A 640 -28.45 9.30 -53.36
C ALA A 640 -28.59 9.19 -54.90
N LYS A 641 -27.61 8.50 -55.51
CA LYS A 641 -27.71 7.74 -56.78
C LYS A 641 -27.88 8.50 -58.13
N ARG A 642 -26.95 8.14 -59.02
CA ARG A 642 -26.95 8.18 -60.51
C ARG A 642 -28.33 8.23 -61.20
N GLY A 643 -28.50 9.18 -62.14
CA GLY A 643 -29.51 9.12 -63.21
C GLY A 643 -29.70 10.44 -63.98
N GLY A 644 -29.21 10.53 -65.23
CA GLY A 644 -29.49 11.64 -66.16
C GLY A 644 -30.38 11.19 -67.34
N PRO A 645 -30.48 11.92 -68.48
CA PRO A 645 -29.87 13.21 -68.86
C PRO A 645 -30.89 14.29 -69.38
N GLY A 646 -30.47 15.51 -69.78
CA GLY A 646 -31.47 16.57 -70.16
C GLY A 646 -31.12 17.88 -70.95
N THR A 647 -29.87 18.17 -71.35
CA THR A 647 -29.48 19.18 -72.41
C THR A 647 -29.84 20.71 -72.35
N ARG A 648 -28.77 21.55 -72.37
CA ARG A 648 -28.47 22.73 -73.28
C ARG A 648 -28.86 24.22 -72.96
N LYS A 649 -27.78 25.03 -72.76
CA LYS A 649 -27.40 26.37 -73.33
C LYS A 649 -28.03 27.72 -72.88
N GLY A 650 -27.17 28.70 -72.51
CA GLY A 650 -27.22 30.09 -73.08
C GLY A 650 -26.85 31.36 -72.24
N LYS A 651 -25.60 31.86 -72.33
CA LYS A 651 -25.08 33.28 -72.28
C LYS A 651 -25.53 34.37 -71.25
N GLU A 652 -24.53 34.91 -70.50
CA GLU A 652 -24.08 36.35 -70.35
C GLU A 652 -24.99 37.44 -69.67
N THR A 653 -24.57 38.65 -69.17
CA THR A 653 -23.28 39.39 -68.94
C THR A 653 -23.39 40.55 -67.89
N GLY A 654 -22.28 40.94 -67.21
CA GLY A 654 -21.96 42.26 -66.58
C GLY A 654 -22.82 42.82 -65.39
N ASP A 655 -22.48 43.90 -64.64
CA ASP A 655 -21.19 44.54 -64.19
C ASP A 655 -21.44 45.59 -63.04
N VAL A 656 -20.40 46.05 -62.30
CA VAL A 656 -20.29 47.20 -61.34
C VAL A 656 -21.14 47.17 -60.02
N GLY A 657 -20.81 47.76 -58.85
CA GLY A 657 -19.57 48.33 -58.25
C GLY A 657 -19.75 49.57 -57.30
N LYS A 658 -18.91 49.73 -56.24
CA LYS A 658 -18.72 50.91 -55.31
C LYS A 658 -19.78 51.19 -54.18
N LYS A 659 -19.54 51.94 -53.06
CA LYS A 659 -18.37 52.12 -52.12
C LYS A 659 -18.71 53.01 -50.86
N ARG A 660 -18.28 52.62 -49.63
CA ARG A 660 -17.75 53.44 -48.48
C ARG A 660 -18.59 54.44 -47.58
N ARG A 661 -18.35 54.35 -46.24
CA ARG A 661 -17.96 55.39 -45.20
C ARG A 661 -18.91 55.95 -44.08
N THR A 662 -18.52 55.65 -42.82
CA THR A 662 -18.40 56.50 -41.57
C THR A 662 -19.57 57.28 -40.90
N GLY A 663 -19.72 57.17 -39.55
CA GLY A 663 -20.40 58.18 -38.70
C GLY A 663 -20.61 57.84 -37.20
N LYS A 664 -19.99 58.60 -36.29
CA LYS A 664 -19.91 58.52 -34.80
C LYS A 664 -21.22 58.81 -33.99
N THR A 665 -21.40 58.16 -32.81
CA THR A 665 -22.04 58.61 -31.51
C THR A 665 -23.39 59.38 -31.51
N LYS A 666 -24.35 59.20 -30.57
CA LYS A 666 -24.26 59.12 -29.09
C LYS A 666 -25.64 58.75 -28.43
N GLU A 667 -25.66 58.57 -27.09
CA GLU A 667 -26.81 58.61 -26.14
C GLU A 667 -27.64 57.32 -25.84
N ARG A 668 -28.48 57.39 -24.77
CA ARG A 668 -29.01 56.33 -23.85
C ARG A 668 -30.55 56.08 -24.06
N PRO A 669 -31.31 55.18 -23.36
CA PRO A 669 -31.01 54.47 -22.09
C PRO A 669 -31.54 53.00 -21.91
N ASP A 670 -31.30 52.48 -20.69
CA ASP A 670 -32.02 51.47 -19.86
C ASP A 670 -32.49 50.09 -20.39
N GLY A 671 -32.12 49.03 -19.64
CA GLY A 671 -32.99 47.88 -19.33
C GLY A 671 -32.62 46.49 -19.90
N ASP A 672 -31.80 45.72 -19.18
CA ASP A 672 -32.12 44.39 -18.58
C ASP A 672 -30.84 43.79 -17.94
N ASP A 673 -30.91 43.26 -16.70
CA ASP A 673 -29.74 42.78 -15.93
C ASP A 673 -29.71 41.24 -15.86
N SER A 674 -29.14 40.60 -16.89
CA SER A 674 -28.79 39.17 -16.84
C SER A 674 -27.33 39.00 -16.38
N TYR A 675 -27.14 38.66 -15.10
CA TYR A 675 -25.82 38.27 -14.57
C TYR A 675 -25.36 36.95 -15.23
N GLU A 676 -24.32 37.02 -16.08
CA GLU A 676 -23.46 35.88 -16.37
C GLU A 676 -22.44 35.70 -15.22
N PRO A 677 -22.05 34.47 -14.85
CA PRO A 677 -20.94 34.24 -13.91
C PRO A 677 -19.61 34.71 -14.53
N ASP A 678 -18.73 35.25 -13.70
CA ASP A 678 -17.37 35.66 -14.09
C ASP A 678 -16.45 34.42 -14.09
N ASP A 679 -15.87 34.06 -15.25
CA ASP A 679 -15.09 32.84 -15.44
C ASP A 679 -13.68 32.97 -14.82
N GLY A 680 -13.50 32.43 -13.61
CA GLY A 680 -12.24 32.44 -12.87
C GLY A 680 -11.10 31.59 -13.45
N GLU A 681 -11.24 31.03 -14.66
CA GLU A 681 -10.30 30.05 -15.25
C GLU A 681 -8.89 30.62 -15.57
N GLN A 682 -8.70 31.95 -15.51
CA GLN A 682 -7.42 32.61 -15.85
C GLN A 682 -6.41 32.68 -14.70
N GLU A 683 -6.84 32.73 -13.44
CA GLU A 683 -5.88 32.73 -12.30
C GLU A 683 -5.33 31.32 -12.02
N GLU A 684 -6.17 30.27 -12.11
CA GLU A 684 -5.74 28.89 -11.86
C GLU A 684 -4.74 28.34 -12.89
N THR A 685 -4.70 28.91 -14.11
CA THR A 685 -3.71 28.51 -15.14
C THR A 685 -2.35 29.17 -14.93
N GLU A 686 -2.29 30.47 -14.61
CA GLU A 686 -1.01 31.13 -14.32
C GLU A 686 -0.41 30.67 -12.96
N GLU A 687 -1.23 30.40 -11.93
CA GLU A 687 -0.72 29.74 -10.70
C GLU A 687 -0.37 28.27 -10.94
N GLY A 688 -0.95 27.63 -11.95
CA GLY A 688 -0.64 26.25 -12.36
C GLY A 688 0.78 26.12 -12.93
N GLU A 689 1.11 26.92 -13.94
CA GLU A 689 2.42 26.89 -14.62
C GLU A 689 3.57 27.22 -13.65
N VAL A 690 3.39 28.22 -12.77
CA VAL A 690 4.43 28.61 -11.79
C VAL A 690 4.67 27.56 -10.70
N GLU A 691 3.63 26.80 -10.27
CA GLU A 691 3.83 25.68 -9.34
C GLU A 691 4.53 24.46 -9.98
N GLU A 692 4.49 24.31 -11.31
CA GLU A 692 5.24 23.27 -12.02
C GLU A 692 6.71 23.66 -12.20
N ASP A 693 7.01 24.91 -12.59
CA ASP A 693 8.37 25.46 -12.64
C ASP A 693 9.08 25.35 -11.26
N GLU A 694 8.44 25.80 -10.16
CA GLU A 694 9.02 25.71 -8.80
C GLU A 694 9.32 24.24 -8.39
N ALA A 695 8.58 23.26 -8.92
CA ALA A 695 8.76 21.84 -8.59
C ALA A 695 9.87 21.17 -9.42
N GLU A 696 10.07 21.56 -10.68
CA GLU A 696 11.19 21.06 -11.51
C GLU A 696 12.54 21.57 -10.99
N ASP A 697 12.62 22.84 -10.56
CA ASP A 697 13.82 23.41 -9.93
C ASP A 697 14.22 22.62 -8.66
N GLU A 698 13.25 22.27 -7.80
CA GLU A 698 13.50 21.47 -6.60
C GLU A 698 13.92 20.02 -6.89
N GLU A 699 13.35 19.38 -7.92
CA GLU A 699 13.80 18.06 -8.36
C GLU A 699 15.21 18.11 -8.96
N SER A 700 15.56 19.17 -9.69
CA SER A 700 16.91 19.37 -10.23
C SER A 700 17.97 19.42 -9.11
N MET A 701 17.66 20.10 -7.99
CA MET A 701 18.53 20.18 -6.82
C MET A 701 18.80 18.81 -6.18
N LEU A 702 17.98 17.78 -6.40
CA LEU A 702 18.25 16.44 -5.90
C LEU A 702 19.53 15.83 -6.50
N THR A 703 19.83 16.16 -7.75
CA THR A 703 20.99 15.65 -8.51
C THR A 703 22.32 16.29 -8.13
N VAL A 704 22.30 17.51 -7.58
CA VAL A 704 23.51 18.31 -7.35
C VAL A 704 24.26 17.85 -6.08
N PRO A 705 25.57 17.52 -6.15
CA PRO A 705 26.38 17.21 -4.97
C PRO A 705 26.37 18.35 -3.96
N SER A 706 26.07 18.04 -2.70
CA SER A 706 25.76 19.04 -1.67
C SER A 706 26.06 18.58 -0.26
N LYS A 707 26.34 19.53 0.64
CA LYS A 707 26.38 19.32 2.11
C LYS A 707 25.15 19.93 2.79
N ILE A 708 24.85 19.44 3.99
CA ILE A 708 23.79 20.00 4.85
C ILE A 708 24.44 21.00 5.80
N THR A 709 23.95 22.25 5.78
CA THR A 709 24.25 23.25 6.80
C THR A 709 23.00 23.52 7.64
N SER A 710 23.18 24.07 8.85
CA SER A 710 22.05 24.37 9.75
C SER A 710 22.10 25.80 10.27
N THR A 711 20.95 26.46 10.31
CA THR A 711 20.77 27.83 10.82
C THR A 711 19.90 27.80 12.06
N LYS A 712 20.39 28.41 13.15
CA LYS A 712 19.64 28.52 14.40
C LYS A 712 18.70 29.72 14.34
N ILE A 713 17.39 29.49 14.47
CA ILE A 713 16.37 30.55 14.55
C ILE A 713 15.63 30.42 15.89
N ALA A 714 15.59 31.51 16.66
CA ALA A 714 14.79 31.59 17.88
C ALA A 714 13.38 32.08 17.55
N ILE A 715 12.36 31.30 17.90
CA ILE A 715 10.94 31.59 17.64
C ILE A 715 10.20 31.73 18.98
N LEU A 716 9.26 32.67 19.04
CA LEU A 716 8.40 32.91 20.20
C LEU A 716 7.07 32.17 20.00
N MET A 717 6.78 31.22 20.89
CA MET A 717 5.56 30.41 20.85
C MET A 717 4.47 31.02 21.74
N ARG A 718 3.39 31.51 21.11
CA ARG A 718 2.21 32.12 21.75
C ARG A 718 0.88 31.45 21.39
N PHE A 719 0.87 30.65 20.34
CA PHE A 719 -0.28 29.86 19.88
C PHE A 719 -0.76 28.85 20.94
N LYS A 720 -1.91 28.24 20.69
CA LYS A 720 -2.51 27.20 21.53
C LYS A 720 -2.23 25.80 20.99
N VAL A 721 -2.17 24.80 21.87
CA VAL A 721 -2.05 23.37 21.52
C VAL A 721 -3.30 22.62 21.97
N ALA A 722 -3.79 21.71 21.14
CA ALA A 722 -4.74 20.67 21.53
C ALA A 722 -4.27 19.30 20.98
N PHE A 723 -4.71 18.22 21.61
CA PHE A 723 -4.48 16.85 21.13
C PHE A 723 -5.83 16.15 20.93
N ILE A 724 -6.01 15.49 19.77
CA ILE A 724 -7.20 14.70 19.42
C ILE A 724 -6.74 13.46 18.66
N ASP A 725 -6.88 12.27 19.24
CA ASP A 725 -6.28 11.05 18.70
C ASP A 725 -6.93 10.54 17.40
N PHE A 726 -6.28 10.85 16.28
CA PHE A 726 -6.51 10.32 14.94
C PHE A 726 -5.39 9.36 14.49
N ALA A 727 -4.56 8.82 15.38
CA ALA A 727 -3.47 7.91 15.01
C ALA A 727 -3.98 6.58 14.38
N GLY A 728 -5.22 6.17 14.71
CA GLY A 728 -5.83 4.98 14.14
C GLY A 728 -5.07 3.70 14.49
N LEU A 729 -4.89 3.46 15.79
CA LEU A 729 -4.24 2.27 16.37
C LEU A 729 -5.19 1.58 17.36
N HIS A 730 -4.80 0.40 17.84
CA HIS A 730 -5.48 -0.29 18.92
C HIS A 730 -5.17 0.34 20.29
N ASP A 731 -5.98 0.01 21.29
CA ASP A 731 -5.79 0.43 22.69
C ASP A 731 -5.64 -0.78 23.62
N SER A 732 -5.41 -0.48 24.90
CA SER A 732 -5.34 -1.46 25.98
C SER A 732 -6.57 -2.40 26.05
N ARG A 733 -7.78 -1.87 25.87
CA ARG A 733 -9.05 -2.61 25.99
C ARG A 733 -9.26 -3.57 24.81
N ILE A 734 -8.92 -3.15 23.60
CA ILE A 734 -9.00 -3.92 22.36
C ILE A 734 -8.08 -5.13 22.42
N LEU A 735 -6.83 -4.95 22.87
CA LEU A 735 -5.89 -6.05 23.08
C LEU A 735 -6.39 -7.05 24.13
N ARG A 736 -6.87 -6.58 25.28
CA ARG A 736 -7.44 -7.42 26.35
C ARG A 736 -8.67 -8.21 25.91
N MET A 737 -9.45 -7.70 24.94
CA MET A 737 -10.59 -8.38 24.34
C MET A 737 -10.19 -9.41 23.27
N LEU A 738 -9.23 -9.07 22.39
CA LEU A 738 -8.90 -9.86 21.21
C LEU A 738 -7.90 -10.99 21.46
N LEU A 739 -6.89 -10.79 22.32
CA LEU A 739 -5.86 -11.81 22.58
C LEU A 739 -6.46 -13.15 23.10
N PRO A 740 -7.46 -13.17 23.99
CA PRO A 740 -8.12 -14.42 24.41
C PRO A 740 -8.93 -15.11 23.29
N LEU A 741 -9.47 -14.33 22.33
CA LEU A 741 -10.25 -14.83 21.20
C LEU A 741 -9.34 -15.45 20.12
N ILE A 742 -8.24 -14.77 19.79
CA ILE A 742 -7.21 -15.28 18.86
C ILE A 742 -6.53 -16.52 19.45
N GLY A 743 -6.22 -16.49 20.76
CA GLY A 743 -5.59 -17.60 21.49
C GLY A 743 -4.27 -18.10 20.85
N PRO A 744 -3.27 -17.21 20.65
CA PRO A 744 -1.97 -17.60 20.11
C PRO A 744 -1.22 -18.54 21.07
N ARG A 745 -0.34 -19.41 20.53
CA ARG A 745 0.54 -20.25 21.40
C ARG A 745 1.68 -19.43 22.01
N LYS A 746 2.25 -18.51 21.23
CA LYS A 746 3.28 -17.55 21.66
C LYS A 746 2.88 -16.12 21.26
N LEU A 747 3.14 -15.15 22.12
CA LEU A 747 2.89 -13.72 21.87
C LEU A 747 4.24 -12.99 21.93
N ILE A 748 4.61 -12.30 20.86
CA ILE A 748 5.77 -11.39 20.85
C ILE A 748 5.21 -9.97 20.82
N LEU A 749 5.60 -9.16 21.81
CA LEU A 749 5.32 -7.72 21.84
C LEU A 749 6.55 -6.98 21.30
N VAL A 750 6.35 -6.23 20.23
CA VAL A 750 7.31 -5.28 19.63
C VAL A 750 6.71 -3.88 19.63
N GLY A 751 7.42 -2.87 19.13
CA GLY A 751 6.95 -1.49 19.27
C GLY A 751 6.92 -1.03 20.72
N GLY A 752 6.49 0.22 20.91
CA GLY A 752 6.30 0.82 22.23
C GLY A 752 7.60 1.01 23.02
N ARG A 753 7.48 1.82 24.08
CA ARG A 753 8.58 2.05 25.02
C ARG A 753 8.77 0.87 25.96
N GLU A 754 9.95 0.81 26.58
CA GLU A 754 10.27 -0.21 27.57
C GLU A 754 9.23 -0.34 28.71
N HIS A 755 8.68 0.77 29.23
CA HIS A 755 7.68 0.72 30.30
C HIS A 755 6.30 0.24 29.81
N GLU A 756 5.79 0.81 28.72
CA GLU A 756 4.52 0.45 28.08
C GLU A 756 4.50 -1.06 27.76
N THR A 757 5.54 -1.54 27.09
CA THR A 757 5.67 -2.94 26.64
C THR A 757 5.81 -3.91 27.82
N LYS A 758 6.52 -3.53 28.91
CA LYS A 758 6.56 -4.33 30.16
C LYS A 758 5.20 -4.35 30.87
N SER A 759 4.49 -3.23 30.90
CA SER A 759 3.16 -3.12 31.51
C SER A 759 2.17 -4.05 30.80
N LEU A 760 2.08 -3.94 29.47
CA LEU A 760 1.25 -4.80 28.62
C LEU A 760 1.63 -6.28 28.74
N ALA A 761 2.93 -6.62 28.72
CA ALA A 761 3.39 -8.01 28.85
C ALA A 761 2.90 -8.67 30.16
N ASN A 762 2.94 -7.93 31.26
CA ASN A 762 2.47 -8.43 32.56
C ASN A 762 0.96 -8.63 32.60
N ASP A 763 0.17 -7.78 31.95
CA ASP A 763 -1.28 -7.94 31.86
C ASP A 763 -1.70 -9.05 30.89
N CYS A 764 -1.05 -9.18 29.74
CA CYS A 764 -1.25 -10.28 28.81
C CYS A 764 -1.00 -11.64 29.48
N ARG A 765 0.06 -11.77 30.28
CA ARG A 765 0.33 -12.98 31.08
C ARG A 765 -0.83 -13.31 32.02
N LYS A 766 -1.26 -12.36 32.87
CA LYS A 766 -2.40 -12.55 33.80
C LYS A 766 -3.67 -13.03 33.08
N LEU A 767 -3.98 -12.44 31.93
CA LEU A 767 -5.20 -12.72 31.17
C LEU A 767 -5.17 -14.08 30.46
N LEU A 768 -4.00 -14.52 29.99
CA LEU A 768 -3.85 -15.78 29.26
C LEU A 768 -3.72 -16.97 30.21
N SER A 769 -2.92 -16.86 31.28
CA SER A 769 -2.81 -17.91 32.30
C SER A 769 -4.09 -18.09 33.14
N GLY A 770 -4.91 -17.04 33.29
CA GLY A 770 -6.20 -17.10 33.99
C GLY A 770 -7.24 -18.06 33.38
N ARG A 771 -6.99 -18.56 32.16
CA ARG A 771 -7.83 -19.53 31.45
C ARG A 771 -8.02 -20.86 32.21
N GLY A 772 -7.06 -21.25 33.05
CA GLY A 772 -7.03 -22.56 33.72
C GLY A 772 -8.08 -22.78 34.84
N THR A 773 -8.78 -21.75 35.31
CA THR A 773 -9.64 -21.85 36.51
C THR A 773 -11.15 -21.84 36.23
N LEU A 774 -11.59 -21.30 35.08
CA LEU A 774 -13.02 -21.17 34.75
C LEU A 774 -13.57 -22.34 33.92
N SER A 775 -12.73 -23.09 33.22
CA SER A 775 -13.10 -24.39 32.65
C SER A 775 -12.68 -25.51 33.60
N GLY A 776 -13.64 -26.11 34.32
CA GLY A 776 -13.43 -27.24 35.23
C GLY A 776 -13.12 -28.57 34.53
N ARG A 777 -12.14 -28.55 33.62
CA ARG A 777 -11.70 -29.67 32.79
C ARG A 777 -10.18 -29.79 32.97
N GLY A 778 -9.71 -30.89 33.54
CA GLY A 778 -8.29 -31.16 33.82
C GLY A 778 -7.44 -31.45 32.58
N GLU A 779 -7.66 -30.71 31.50
CA GLU A 779 -6.76 -30.67 30.36
C GLU A 779 -5.78 -29.51 30.59
N SER A 780 -4.48 -29.80 30.57
CA SER A 780 -3.42 -28.78 30.72
C SER A 780 -3.39 -27.85 29.52
N GLY A 781 -4.32 -26.88 29.49
CA GLY A 781 -4.36 -25.83 28.49
C GLY A 781 -3.06 -25.04 28.54
N ALA A 782 -2.23 -25.20 27.50
CA ALA A 782 -0.89 -24.65 27.45
C ALA A 782 -0.92 -23.13 27.73
N ASP A 783 -0.09 -22.71 28.67
CA ASP A 783 0.14 -21.30 28.99
C ASP A 783 0.75 -20.62 27.75
N THR A 784 0.39 -19.35 27.51
CA THR A 784 0.87 -18.63 26.32
C THR A 784 2.18 -17.93 26.66
N ASP A 785 3.29 -18.33 26.04
CA ASP A 785 4.57 -17.64 26.26
C ASP A 785 4.47 -16.18 25.76
N VAL A 786 4.68 -15.21 26.65
CA VAL A 786 4.71 -13.78 26.29
C VAL A 786 6.14 -13.25 26.33
N PHE A 787 6.66 -12.90 25.17
CA PHE A 787 8.00 -12.33 24.94
C PHE A 787 7.93 -10.83 24.65
N PHE A 788 8.97 -10.11 25.05
CA PHE A 788 9.21 -8.71 24.67
C PHE A 788 10.72 -8.52 24.41
N PRO A 789 11.20 -8.79 23.18
CA PRO A 789 12.62 -8.63 22.85
C PRO A 789 13.08 -7.18 22.87
N GLN A 790 14.37 -6.99 23.14
CA GLN A 790 15.09 -5.75 22.82
C GLN A 790 15.61 -5.81 21.38
N ILE A 791 15.99 -4.66 20.81
CA ILE A 791 16.62 -4.57 19.48
C ILE A 791 17.83 -5.52 19.38
N GLY A 792 17.92 -6.25 18.26
CA GLY A 792 18.95 -7.28 18.00
C GLY A 792 18.76 -8.61 18.75
N SER A 793 17.79 -8.72 19.66
CA SER A 793 17.57 -9.93 20.47
C SER A 793 16.77 -10.99 19.70
N LYS A 794 17.35 -12.19 19.53
CA LYS A 794 16.70 -13.31 18.83
C LYS A 794 15.74 -14.08 19.74
N VAL A 795 14.46 -14.12 19.38
CA VAL A 795 13.41 -14.89 20.06
C VAL A 795 13.10 -16.17 19.29
N ASN A 796 13.16 -17.32 19.95
CA ASN A 796 12.75 -18.60 19.38
C ASN A 796 11.25 -18.84 19.58
N ALA A 797 10.46 -18.48 18.57
CA ALA A 797 9.01 -18.48 18.62
C ALA A 797 8.32 -19.56 17.76
N GLY A 798 9.10 -20.46 17.16
CA GLY A 798 8.54 -21.71 16.65
C GLY A 798 8.15 -22.69 17.76
N VAL A 799 7.56 -23.82 17.37
CA VAL A 799 7.11 -24.89 18.28
C VAL A 799 7.52 -26.26 17.73
N ASP A 800 8.02 -27.13 18.60
CA ASP A 800 8.54 -28.47 18.26
C ASP A 800 7.44 -29.50 17.99
N THR A 801 6.48 -29.16 17.11
CA THR A 801 5.49 -30.10 16.59
C THR A 801 6.12 -30.99 15.51
N ASN A 802 6.66 -32.14 15.93
CA ASN A 802 7.11 -33.20 15.02
C ASN A 802 5.94 -33.71 14.16
N ALA A 803 5.81 -33.15 12.95
CA ALA A 803 4.73 -33.42 12.02
C ALA A 803 5.10 -34.53 11.04
N TRP A 804 4.38 -35.66 11.10
CA TRP A 804 4.57 -36.78 10.17
C TRP A 804 3.37 -36.92 9.23
N ALA A 805 3.63 -36.85 7.91
CA ALA A 805 2.63 -37.14 6.90
C ALA A 805 2.51 -38.67 6.75
N ILE A 806 1.43 -39.25 7.29
CA ILE A 806 1.17 -40.69 7.25
C ILE A 806 0.01 -40.97 6.28
N LYS A 807 0.26 -41.77 5.23
CA LYS A 807 -0.75 -42.19 4.26
C LYS A 807 -1.57 -43.34 4.85
N LEU A 808 -2.90 -43.32 4.73
CA LEU A 808 -3.73 -44.48 5.10
C LEU A 808 -3.55 -45.59 4.05
N SER A 809 -3.42 -46.85 4.47
CA SER A 809 -3.36 -47.99 3.54
C SER A 809 -4.73 -48.25 2.89
N ASP A 810 -4.74 -48.74 1.65
CA ASP A 810 -5.98 -49.13 0.96
C ASP A 810 -6.78 -50.19 1.75
N ASN A 811 -6.08 -51.06 2.49
CA ASN A 811 -6.70 -52.06 3.36
C ASN A 811 -7.36 -51.42 4.59
N LEU A 812 -6.75 -50.39 5.19
CA LEU A 812 -7.35 -49.64 6.29
C LEU A 812 -8.55 -48.82 5.79
N VAL A 813 -8.42 -48.14 4.65
CA VAL A 813 -9.49 -47.33 4.02
C VAL A 813 -10.72 -48.17 3.70
N ARG A 814 -10.54 -49.41 3.19
CA ARG A 814 -11.66 -50.34 2.91
C ARG A 814 -12.39 -50.84 4.17
N ASN A 815 -11.75 -50.78 5.34
CA ASN A 815 -12.32 -51.24 6.61
C ASN A 815 -12.97 -50.10 7.43
N LEU A 816 -13.03 -48.87 6.92
CA LEU A 816 -13.57 -47.71 7.63
C LEU A 816 -15.10 -47.77 7.77
N LYS A 817 -15.57 -48.03 9.00
CA LYS A 817 -16.98 -47.99 9.37
C LYS A 817 -17.39 -46.57 9.74
N TRP A 818 -17.76 -45.80 8.72
CA TRP A 818 -18.28 -44.44 8.88
C TRP A 818 -19.63 -44.45 9.61
N GLN A 819 -19.72 -43.71 10.71
CA GLN A 819 -20.95 -43.39 11.43
C GLN A 819 -21.45 -42.00 10.98
N ASN A 820 -22.71 -41.87 10.57
CA ASN A 820 -23.29 -40.57 10.22
C ASN A 820 -23.92 -39.92 11.46
N VAL A 821 -23.44 -38.72 11.80
CA VAL A 821 -23.79 -37.99 13.02
C VAL A 821 -24.24 -36.59 12.63
N ARG A 822 -25.56 -36.35 12.62
CA ARG A 822 -26.17 -35.07 12.20
C ARG A 822 -25.68 -34.55 10.82
N GLY A 823 -25.34 -35.45 9.89
CA GLY A 823 -24.86 -35.11 8.55
C GLY A 823 -23.33 -35.12 8.38
N LEU A 824 -22.56 -35.33 9.46
CA LEU A 824 -21.10 -35.48 9.41
C LEU A 824 -20.72 -36.97 9.52
N GLY A 825 -19.78 -37.41 8.68
CA GLY A 825 -19.20 -38.75 8.77
C GLY A 825 -18.07 -38.81 9.81
N VAL A 826 -18.20 -39.68 10.80
CA VAL A 826 -17.22 -39.90 11.88
C VAL A 826 -16.68 -41.33 11.81
N VAL A 827 -15.37 -41.50 11.98
CA VAL A 827 -14.72 -42.81 12.09
C VAL A 827 -13.52 -42.73 13.02
N HIS A 828 -13.27 -43.77 13.82
CA HIS A 828 -12.08 -43.89 14.67
C HIS A 828 -11.02 -44.73 13.95
N LEU A 829 -9.78 -44.24 13.93
CA LEU A 829 -8.65 -44.88 13.26
C LEU A 829 -7.70 -45.47 14.29
N ILE A 830 -7.48 -46.78 14.21
CA ILE A 830 -6.36 -47.45 14.89
C ILE A 830 -5.64 -48.30 13.84
N GLY A 831 -4.32 -48.19 13.79
CA GLY A 831 -3.50 -48.89 12.81
C GLY A 831 -2.05 -48.99 13.27
N ARG A 832 -1.26 -49.79 12.56
CA ARG A 832 0.19 -49.86 12.73
C ARG A 832 0.85 -48.95 11.71
N VAL A 833 1.76 -48.08 12.15
CA VAL A 833 2.63 -47.34 11.24
C VAL A 833 3.73 -48.27 10.71
N THR A 834 3.93 -48.27 9.40
CA THR A 834 4.95 -49.03 8.66
C THR A 834 5.54 -48.16 7.56
N GLU A 835 6.81 -48.36 7.22
CA GLU A 835 7.42 -47.72 6.06
C GLU A 835 6.93 -48.38 4.75
N ALA A 836 6.70 -47.57 3.71
CA ALA A 836 6.30 -48.05 2.40
C ALA A 836 7.44 -48.85 1.73
N GLN A 837 7.24 -50.15 1.54
CA GLN A 837 8.05 -50.96 0.64
C GLN A 837 7.42 -50.93 -0.75
N ASP A 838 8.07 -50.29 -1.72
CA ASP A 838 7.67 -50.30 -3.13
C ASP A 838 7.88 -51.70 -3.75
N LYS A 839 6.92 -52.60 -3.49
CA LYS A 839 6.83 -53.88 -4.17
C LYS A 839 6.33 -53.66 -5.59
N LYS A 840 7.23 -53.86 -6.56
CA LYS A 840 6.87 -54.01 -7.98
C LYS A 840 6.08 -55.30 -8.16
N ASP A 841 4.75 -55.22 -8.14
CA ASP A 841 3.87 -56.37 -8.37
C ASP A 841 3.93 -56.83 -9.83
N GLU A 842 4.72 -57.88 -10.11
CA GLU A 842 4.74 -58.59 -11.39
C GLU A 842 3.45 -59.39 -11.63
N CYS A 843 2.37 -58.71 -11.99
CA CYS A 843 1.11 -59.37 -12.32
C CYS A 843 1.08 -59.81 -13.80
N ARG A 844 1.53 -61.05 -14.06
CA ARG A 844 1.46 -61.71 -15.39
C ARG A 844 0.01 -61.79 -15.90
N ASN A 845 -0.28 -61.14 -17.03
CA ASN A 845 -1.06 -61.79 -18.08
C ASN A 845 -0.76 -61.18 -19.45
N GLY A 846 -0.55 -62.00 -20.48
CA GLY A 846 0.11 -61.56 -21.71
C GLY A 846 -0.73 -61.66 -22.98
N LYS A 847 -0.41 -60.82 -23.98
CA LYS A 847 -0.68 -61.11 -25.40
C LYS A 847 0.28 -60.37 -26.35
N LYS A 848 1.07 -61.17 -27.08
CA LYS A 848 1.77 -60.88 -28.34
C LYS A 848 2.71 -59.66 -28.40
N VAL A 849 3.99 -59.94 -28.15
CA VAL A 849 5.13 -59.21 -28.73
C VAL A 849 5.02 -59.15 -30.27
N LYS A 850 5.44 -58.03 -30.86
CA LYS A 850 6.03 -58.01 -32.21
C LYS A 850 7.40 -57.34 -32.13
N LEU A 851 8.36 -57.79 -32.92
CA LEU A 851 9.79 -57.63 -32.68
C LEU A 851 10.47 -56.74 -33.73
N SER A 852 11.35 -55.84 -33.29
CA SER A 852 12.37 -55.19 -34.10
C SER A 852 13.62 -54.89 -33.26
N LYS A 853 14.78 -55.42 -33.67
CA LYS A 853 16.11 -55.21 -33.07
C LYS A 853 16.73 -53.91 -33.64
N SER A 854 17.35 -53.03 -32.83
CA SER A 854 18.78 -52.98 -32.41
C SER A 854 19.74 -52.56 -33.56
N PRO A 855 20.95 -51.97 -33.31
CA PRO A 855 21.65 -51.84 -32.02
C PRO A 855 22.31 -50.47 -31.69
N GLU A 856 22.79 -50.38 -30.43
CA GLU A 856 24.02 -49.75 -29.89
C GLU A 856 24.57 -48.38 -30.37
N ALA A 857 24.71 -47.46 -29.39
CA ALA A 857 25.97 -46.78 -29.02
C ALA A 857 25.92 -46.35 -27.54
N GLU A 858 27.04 -46.35 -26.81
CA GLU A 858 27.09 -46.14 -25.35
C GLU A 858 27.56 -44.74 -24.92
N SER A 859 27.13 -44.28 -23.74
CA SER A 859 28.00 -43.54 -22.80
C SER A 859 27.41 -43.48 -21.38
N LYS A 860 28.32 -43.49 -20.40
CA LYS A 860 28.12 -43.26 -18.95
C LYS A 860 28.46 -41.78 -18.64
N GLU A 861 28.24 -41.17 -17.47
CA GLU A 861 27.59 -41.49 -16.19
C GLU A 861 27.25 -40.11 -15.53
N GLY A 862 26.52 -40.05 -14.40
CA GLY A 862 26.40 -38.79 -13.64
C GLY A 862 25.04 -38.40 -13.04
N GLY A 863 24.13 -39.35 -12.81
CA GLY A 863 22.86 -39.06 -12.13
C GLY A 863 23.05 -38.86 -10.62
N SER A 864 22.66 -37.70 -10.09
CA SER A 864 22.71 -37.38 -8.66
C SER A 864 21.75 -38.23 -7.84
N GLN A 865 22.16 -38.60 -6.62
CA GLN A 865 21.30 -39.33 -5.68
C GLN A 865 20.19 -38.39 -5.17
N VAL A 866 18.94 -38.73 -5.49
CA VAL A 866 17.77 -38.14 -4.85
C VAL A 866 17.43 -38.97 -3.61
N GLU A 867 17.41 -38.34 -2.44
CA GLU A 867 16.94 -39.00 -1.21
C GLU A 867 15.45 -39.37 -1.34
N GLN A 868 15.17 -40.65 -1.53
CA GLN A 868 13.81 -41.17 -1.45
C GLN A 868 13.35 -41.14 0.01
N LYS A 869 12.56 -40.13 0.39
CA LYS A 869 11.95 -40.07 1.72
C LYS A 869 10.93 -41.21 1.86
N ASN A 870 11.25 -42.21 2.67
CA ASN A 870 10.37 -43.35 2.97
C ASN A 870 8.99 -42.84 3.44
N ALA A 871 7.95 -43.11 2.66
CA ALA A 871 6.60 -42.70 3.01
C ALA A 871 6.07 -43.56 4.17
N LEU A 872 5.60 -42.93 5.24
CA LEU A 872 4.95 -43.64 6.34
C LEU A 872 3.51 -44.00 5.95
N VAL A 873 3.13 -45.25 6.18
CA VAL A 873 1.80 -45.79 5.89
C VAL A 873 1.18 -46.31 7.19
N LEU A 874 -0.09 -45.96 7.44
CA LEU A 874 -0.90 -46.52 8.51
C LEU A 874 -1.69 -47.71 7.95
N ASP A 875 -1.30 -48.92 8.33
CA ASP A 875 -1.94 -50.17 7.90
C ASP A 875 -2.73 -50.85 9.04
N VAL A 876 -3.51 -51.87 8.71
CA VAL A 876 -4.38 -52.59 9.64
C VAL A 876 -3.58 -53.25 10.77
N LEU A 877 -4.09 -53.16 12.00
CA LEU A 877 -3.48 -53.84 13.16
C LEU A 877 -3.46 -55.37 12.98
N PRO A 878 -2.31 -56.04 13.19
CA PRO A 878 -2.26 -57.50 13.25
C PRO A 878 -3.23 -58.06 14.31
N PRO A 879 -3.94 -59.19 14.05
CA PRO A 879 -4.98 -59.68 14.95
C PRO A 879 -4.57 -59.88 16.42
N ALA A 880 -3.30 -60.28 16.66
CA ALA A 880 -2.74 -60.43 17.99
C ALA A 880 -2.65 -59.11 18.77
N LEU A 881 -2.32 -58.00 18.11
CA LEU A 881 -2.29 -56.66 18.73
C LEU A 881 -3.70 -56.08 18.87
N ALA A 882 -4.57 -56.29 17.89
CA ALA A 882 -5.97 -55.86 17.97
C ALA A 882 -6.73 -56.52 19.15
N ALA A 883 -6.39 -57.77 19.50
CA ALA A 883 -6.92 -58.44 20.68
C ALA A 883 -6.46 -57.78 22.00
N ALA A 884 -5.20 -57.35 22.09
CA ALA A 884 -4.64 -56.70 23.29
C ALA A 884 -5.15 -55.26 23.50
N ILE A 885 -5.45 -54.52 22.43
CA ILE A 885 -5.89 -53.12 22.50
C ILE A 885 -7.39 -53.01 22.87
N ARG A 886 -8.21 -54.04 22.57
CA ARG A 886 -9.66 -54.08 22.88
C ARG A 886 -10.01 -53.92 24.36
N SER A 887 -9.11 -54.24 25.29
CA SER A 887 -9.33 -54.05 26.73
C SER A 887 -8.98 -52.64 27.23
N VAL A 888 -8.30 -51.83 26.42
CA VAL A 888 -7.78 -50.50 26.78
C VAL A 888 -8.52 -49.37 26.05
N ALA A 889 -8.98 -49.62 24.82
CA ALA A 889 -9.71 -48.64 24.00
C ALA A 889 -11.14 -48.40 24.53
N GLN A 890 -11.32 -47.39 25.39
CA GLN A 890 -12.66 -46.95 25.77
C GLN A 890 -13.41 -46.34 24.57
N PRO A 891 -14.73 -46.57 24.44
CA PRO A 891 -15.52 -46.01 23.35
C PRO A 891 -15.61 -44.49 23.45
N ILE A 892 -15.07 -43.79 22.44
CA ILE A 892 -15.15 -42.33 22.36
C ILE A 892 -16.56 -41.95 21.92
N HIS A 893 -17.22 -41.10 22.71
CA HIS A 893 -18.55 -40.59 22.41
C HIS A 893 -18.43 -39.23 21.73
N VAL A 894 -18.85 -39.16 20.46
CA VAL A 894 -18.76 -37.92 19.66
C VAL A 894 -20.13 -37.31 19.44
N GLY A 895 -20.21 -35.99 19.62
CA GLY A 895 -21.45 -35.22 19.47
C GLY A 895 -22.05 -34.80 20.81
N ASP A 896 -22.75 -33.67 20.81
CA ASP A 896 -23.30 -33.04 22.00
C ASP A 896 -24.84 -33.08 21.97
N ILE A 897 -25.43 -33.91 22.85
CA ILE A 897 -26.89 -34.13 22.85
C ILE A 897 -27.62 -32.91 23.42
N ARG A 898 -28.74 -32.55 22.80
CA ARG A 898 -29.67 -31.55 23.34
C ARG A 898 -30.82 -32.30 24.00
N LEU A 899 -31.14 -31.94 25.25
CA LEU A 899 -32.20 -32.61 26.00
C LEU A 899 -33.58 -32.42 25.37
N ALA A 900 -33.78 -31.36 24.57
CA ALA A 900 -35.00 -31.16 23.78
C ALA A 900 -35.12 -32.19 22.63
N ASP A 901 -34.02 -32.44 21.88
CA ASP A 901 -33.97 -33.47 20.84
C ASP A 901 -34.25 -34.85 21.46
N LEU A 902 -33.57 -35.17 22.58
CA LEU A 902 -33.74 -36.42 23.32
C LEU A 902 -35.18 -36.59 23.84
N ARG A 903 -35.76 -35.53 24.41
CA ARG A 903 -37.16 -35.52 24.86
C ARG A 903 -38.12 -35.84 23.72
N ARG A 904 -37.89 -35.32 22.50
CA ARG A 904 -38.73 -35.63 21.34
C ARG A 904 -38.64 -37.11 20.96
N VAL A 905 -37.42 -37.66 20.81
CA VAL A 905 -37.22 -39.07 20.48
C VAL A 905 -37.89 -40.00 21.50
N LEU A 906 -37.76 -39.70 22.80
CA LEU A 906 -38.40 -40.50 23.85
C LEU A 906 -39.93 -40.42 23.82
N LEU A 907 -40.50 -39.25 23.50
CA LEU A 907 -41.95 -39.09 23.30
C LEU A 907 -42.44 -39.80 22.03
N ASP A 908 -41.66 -39.77 20.95
CA ASP A 908 -41.93 -40.50 19.69
C ASP A 908 -41.91 -42.03 19.93
N ASP A 909 -41.07 -42.52 20.84
CA ASP A 909 -41.04 -43.90 21.35
C ASP A 909 -42.16 -44.24 22.36
N GLY A 910 -43.02 -43.26 22.73
CA GLY A 910 -44.13 -43.44 23.67
C GLY A 910 -43.79 -43.36 25.15
N LEU A 911 -42.58 -42.89 25.52
CA LEU A 911 -42.13 -42.73 26.90
C LEU A 911 -42.43 -41.31 27.40
N THR A 912 -42.86 -41.15 28.65
CA THR A 912 -43.15 -39.82 29.21
C THR A 912 -41.86 -39.14 29.64
N ALA A 913 -41.61 -37.93 29.15
CA ALA A 913 -40.40 -37.17 29.43
C ALA A 913 -40.69 -35.71 29.81
N GLU A 914 -40.27 -35.30 31.00
CA GLU A 914 -40.53 -33.98 31.61
C GLU A 914 -39.22 -33.27 31.97
N PHE A 915 -39.17 -31.94 31.78
CA PHE A 915 -38.09 -31.13 32.34
C PHE A 915 -38.37 -30.79 33.80
N ARG A 916 -37.36 -30.92 34.67
CA ARG A 916 -37.47 -30.66 36.12
C ARG A 916 -36.58 -29.52 36.62
N GLY A 917 -36.17 -28.63 35.71
CA GLY A 917 -35.21 -27.56 35.97
C GLY A 917 -33.76 -27.98 35.65
N GLU A 918 -32.82 -27.03 35.77
CA GLU A 918 -31.37 -27.26 35.83
C GLU A 918 -30.80 -28.34 34.90
N GLY A 919 -31.13 -28.28 33.60
CA GLY A 919 -30.59 -29.23 32.61
C GLY A 919 -30.91 -30.70 32.91
N THR A 920 -32.01 -30.97 33.60
CA THR A 920 -32.42 -32.31 34.05
C THR A 920 -33.76 -32.72 33.43
N LEU A 921 -33.78 -33.90 32.80
CA LEU A 921 -34.93 -34.54 32.17
C LEU A 921 -35.32 -35.79 32.97
N LEU A 922 -36.56 -35.86 33.43
CA LEU A 922 -37.14 -37.00 34.16
C LEU A 922 -37.99 -37.85 33.19
N ILE A 923 -37.77 -39.16 33.20
CA ILE A 923 -38.39 -40.12 32.27
C ILE A 923 -39.19 -41.16 33.05
N ASP A 924 -40.48 -41.30 32.71
CA ASP A 924 -41.50 -42.15 33.37
C ASP A 924 -41.61 -42.02 34.89
N GLY A 925 -41.10 -40.92 35.45
CA GLY A 925 -40.99 -40.69 36.89
C GLY A 925 -39.98 -41.60 37.60
N VAL A 926 -39.07 -42.25 36.88
CA VAL A 926 -38.14 -43.25 37.42
C VAL A 926 -36.68 -43.04 37.00
N VAL A 927 -36.40 -42.58 35.77
CA VAL A 927 -35.02 -42.37 35.29
C VAL A 927 -34.72 -40.88 35.17
N VAL A 928 -33.62 -40.43 35.75
CA VAL A 928 -33.19 -39.02 35.75
C VAL A 928 -31.99 -38.88 34.82
N VAL A 929 -32.07 -37.95 33.87
CA VAL A 929 -31.02 -37.67 32.88
C VAL A 929 -30.57 -36.22 33.05
N ARG A 930 -29.38 -36.01 33.60
CA ARG A 930 -28.77 -34.68 33.76
C ARG A 930 -27.67 -34.52 32.72
N LYS A 931 -27.70 -33.41 31.97
CA LYS A 931 -26.59 -33.08 31.06
C LYS A 931 -25.42 -32.51 31.87
N GLY A 932 -24.22 -33.08 31.66
CA GLY A 932 -22.97 -32.55 32.22
C GLY A 932 -22.29 -31.56 31.27
N GLY A 933 -20.97 -31.46 31.36
CA GLY A 933 -20.15 -30.77 30.36
C GLY A 933 -20.24 -31.43 28.97
N VAL A 934 -19.66 -30.78 27.96
CA VAL A 934 -19.74 -31.19 26.54
C VAL A 934 -19.48 -32.69 26.35
N GLY A 935 -20.43 -33.38 25.71
CA GLY A 935 -20.36 -34.83 25.45
C GLY A 935 -20.62 -35.76 26.64
N SER A 936 -20.90 -35.23 27.85
CA SER A 936 -21.20 -36.03 29.05
C SER A 936 -22.68 -35.99 29.45
N VAL A 937 -23.24 -37.15 29.74
CA VAL A 937 -24.63 -37.32 30.20
C VAL A 937 -24.63 -38.24 31.41
N ILE A 938 -25.19 -37.76 32.52
CA ILE A 938 -25.33 -38.51 33.77
C ILE A 938 -26.74 -39.10 33.78
N ILE A 939 -26.83 -40.42 34.00
CA ILE A 939 -28.11 -41.16 34.03
C ILE A 939 -28.23 -41.81 35.41
N GLU A 940 -29.12 -41.27 36.24
CA GLU A 940 -29.39 -41.68 37.62
C GLU A 940 -30.68 -42.54 37.66
N ASP A 941 -30.67 -43.65 38.40
CA ASP A 941 -31.91 -44.40 38.73
C ASP A 941 -32.57 -43.72 39.93
N GLY A 942 -33.74 -43.12 39.71
CA GLY A 942 -34.52 -42.39 40.72
C GLY A 942 -35.25 -43.26 41.73
N GLY A 943 -34.99 -44.58 41.76
CA GLY A 943 -35.48 -45.48 42.82
C GLY A 943 -36.30 -46.67 42.34
N GLY A 944 -35.95 -47.29 41.20
CA GLY A 944 -36.54 -48.59 40.81
C GLY A 944 -36.42 -48.99 39.34
N GLY A 945 -35.67 -48.26 38.52
CA GLY A 945 -35.52 -48.53 37.08
C GLY A 945 -34.65 -49.75 36.74
N MET A 946 -33.73 -50.13 37.62
CA MET A 946 -32.78 -51.23 37.42
C MET A 946 -33.32 -52.60 37.87
N LEU A 947 -34.28 -52.63 38.80
CA LEU A 947 -34.92 -53.87 39.31
C LEU A 947 -36.17 -54.31 38.52
N ARG A 948 -36.70 -53.44 37.64
CA ARG A 948 -37.90 -53.73 36.84
C ARG A 948 -37.56 -54.44 35.53
N ARG A 949 -37.67 -55.78 35.55
CA ARG A 949 -37.69 -56.59 34.32
C ARG A 949 -38.87 -56.15 33.45
N ALA A 950 -38.67 -56.02 32.13
CA ALA A 950 -39.60 -55.41 31.18
C ALA A 950 -41.05 -55.87 31.37
N GLY A 951 -41.89 -54.98 31.91
CA GLY A 951 -43.27 -55.25 32.31
C GLY A 951 -44.28 -54.68 31.33
N ARG A 952 -45.41 -55.37 31.16
CA ARG A 952 -46.44 -55.16 30.12
C ARG A 952 -47.23 -53.84 30.20
N ASN A 953 -46.80 -52.88 31.04
CA ASN A 953 -47.54 -51.68 31.43
C ASN A 953 -46.84 -50.37 30.99
N GLY A 954 -46.07 -50.39 29.89
CA GLY A 954 -45.62 -49.17 29.20
C GLY A 954 -44.80 -48.19 30.04
N LYS A 955 -43.85 -48.68 30.85
CA LYS A 955 -42.87 -47.84 31.58
C LYS A 955 -41.46 -48.33 31.31
N ALA A 956 -40.57 -47.41 30.95
CA ALA A 956 -39.22 -47.71 30.53
C ALA A 956 -38.38 -48.38 31.64
N SER A 957 -37.50 -49.29 31.24
CA SER A 957 -36.43 -49.78 32.10
C SER A 957 -35.22 -48.84 32.04
N PHE A 958 -34.42 -48.78 33.11
CA PHE A 958 -33.18 -47.98 33.13
C PHE A 958 -32.25 -48.35 31.97
N VAL A 959 -32.16 -49.64 31.64
CA VAL A 959 -31.34 -50.18 30.53
C VAL A 959 -31.83 -49.68 29.17
N GLU A 960 -33.13 -49.52 28.99
CA GLU A 960 -33.74 -49.09 27.73
C GLU A 960 -33.59 -47.58 27.49
N VAL A 961 -33.85 -46.76 28.51
CA VAL A 961 -33.55 -45.32 28.48
C VAL A 961 -32.07 -45.09 28.20
N ARG A 962 -31.20 -45.82 28.92
CA ARG A 962 -29.76 -45.78 28.72
C ARG A 962 -29.39 -46.13 27.28
N ARG A 963 -29.93 -47.22 26.72
CA ARG A 963 -29.70 -47.62 25.33
C ARG A 963 -30.06 -46.50 24.34
N ARG A 964 -31.27 -45.93 24.41
CA ARG A 964 -31.70 -44.87 23.47
C ARG A 964 -30.83 -43.61 23.56
N ILE A 965 -30.33 -43.26 24.76
CA ILE A 965 -29.39 -42.15 24.93
C ILE A 965 -28.05 -42.43 24.24
N TYR A 966 -27.52 -43.66 24.33
CA TYR A 966 -26.29 -44.04 23.63
C TYR A 966 -26.50 -44.24 22.13
N GLU A 967 -27.68 -44.63 21.65
CA GLU A 967 -28.03 -44.63 20.22
C GLU A 967 -28.14 -43.20 19.64
N GLY A 968 -28.48 -42.21 20.48
CA GLY A 968 -28.47 -40.78 20.14
C GLY A 968 -27.08 -40.09 20.22
N LEU A 969 -26.03 -40.84 20.57
CA LEU A 969 -24.63 -40.39 20.61
C LEU A 969 -23.81 -41.22 19.61
N ALA A 970 -22.76 -40.64 19.02
CA ALA A 970 -21.87 -41.44 18.18
C ALA A 970 -20.93 -42.28 19.06
N VAL A 971 -21.30 -43.53 19.31
CA VAL A 971 -20.47 -44.50 20.03
C VAL A 971 -19.40 -45.03 19.07
N VAL A 972 -18.27 -44.33 18.99
CA VAL A 972 -17.17 -44.70 18.10
C VAL A 972 -16.28 -45.75 18.79
N SER A 973 -16.80 -46.98 18.88
CA SER A 973 -16.06 -48.15 19.36
C SER A 973 -14.95 -48.55 18.37
N GLY A 974 -13.73 -48.77 18.87
CA GLY A 974 -12.63 -49.33 18.06
C GLY A 974 -12.97 -50.72 17.50
N GLY A 975 -12.71 -50.91 16.21
CA GLY A 975 -12.93 -52.17 15.46
C GLY A 975 -11.78 -53.16 15.57
#